data_AF-A0A8T2KNS0-F1
#
_entry.id   AF-A0A8T2KNS0-F1
#
_cell.length_a   1.000
_cell.length_b   1.000
_cell.length_c   1.000
_cell.angle_alpha   90.00
_cell.angle_beta   90.00
_cell.angle_gamma   90.00
#
_symmetry.space_group_name_H-M   'P 1'
#
loop_
_entity.id
_entity.type
_entity.pdbx_description
1 polymer ?
#
loop_
_entity_poly.entity_id
_entity_poly.type
_entity_poly.pdbx_seq_one_letter_code
_entity_poly.pdbx_strand_id
1 'polypeptide(L)'
;MCLSAAFLLLALWGSAADGKYQASFNMAGVTGWVRFNSNEQRATVNLTGTDTITCGAFNLSITEFPVMYGHMAQVCDKAHIGQSVFTLSMNTGGSVVNISDIFKQRSSLEALSVLVETCSGRKACAGILAFKSRVNTWQARFFSKVAGNVYLRQVSGEQGATLLADLVSVDPNDSVANVNVFLCQSSAVSCAKLLVSLNPTNLKNVGQLKVGSPLEPVKSRLEISSFSAEFRFALIKLTSGYSCADLRTLETKIVSALIDMRGIKGEIIFHQSSPFDLTTLTVNLTNLNGRVGPYHVHLFPTPTQRSPPESTCSNDNLGGHWNPFGVNTQVGVYPPPYGSTHDLYEVGDLSSRHGSLANAVDFQASFTDWNLPLFGQNSIVGRSVVLHQPNGTRFACASIGYSGEVITARAVFRKTIVGFILFTQLNGNTYSDVSVFLDVSYGQPSTPPTQKHHWHIHSFPISTETDADEGCCESTGGHWNPYNISTSVNSYKVNCKPDCPFACEVGDLSRKQSMLNLGTEMGKPTSKYFFTDTTSWMSGLGSMIGRSVVIHGPDEAARRIACANLTLHRFPSASTGSWQGSGSSSGHMHFSQTSPQGATNLHIFLSGLEARAGGYHVHLLPIKSGEDACSNENIMGHFNPYAVNVSLSPSPGNGTVDQYEIGDISGKFGYLTDQYQLQKHVMDSNLPLSGPNSIIGRSLVIHYRNGSRMQCTNITAENSLDTYWVTAKAVFNGDMIGTIILSQQTFPDGTYSDVTLLVDVQASKTLNVTKASWYITEQRSGGLATGCVGNGGTFNPFNMTAQSSSCSQLTPLACEVGDLTSKHGSISLTQRQLYTDSQMQLAGDFTVVHRSLILMAGNDTIACSDIIPECPSAQQIFPNVTSFSRYDFRRRVADVLDITVSRVSVLPGALSPMPGGKCQQVTFLVSGEVNQEKLASVKASEKMGKYRQTNECVKGGVLSLLNHSWTVQIFSLAAVCLLQRGPL
;
A
#
# COMPACT_ATOMS: atom_id res chain seq x y z
N MET A 1 12.83 -36.36 -26.90
CA MET A 1 12.29 -36.79 -28.20
C MET A 1 12.01 -35.55 -29.03
N CYS A 2 12.47 -35.55 -30.28
CA CYS A 2 12.55 -34.41 -31.20
C CYS A 2 11.20 -33.76 -31.50
N LEU A 3 11.03 -32.49 -31.11
CA LEU A 3 10.00 -31.56 -31.64
C LEU A 3 10.37 -30.13 -31.22
N SER A 4 11.37 -29.53 -31.87
CA SER A 4 11.68 -28.09 -31.67
C SER A 4 12.52 -27.50 -32.82
N ALA A 5 12.04 -27.65 -34.06
CA ALA A 5 12.57 -26.89 -35.20
C ALA A 5 11.50 -26.11 -35.96
N ALA A 6 10.21 -26.44 -35.78
CA ALA A 6 9.10 -25.77 -36.47
C ALA A 6 8.59 -24.49 -35.76
N PHE A 7 8.98 -24.25 -34.49
CA PHE A 7 8.56 -23.06 -33.74
C PHE A 7 9.51 -21.85 -33.89
N LEU A 8 10.70 -22.02 -34.49
CA LEU A 8 11.66 -20.93 -34.69
C LEU A 8 11.47 -20.15 -36.00
N LEU A 9 10.57 -20.59 -36.89
CA LEU A 9 10.34 -19.96 -38.20
C LEU A 9 9.12 -19.01 -38.24
N LEU A 10 8.38 -18.86 -37.12
CA LEU A 10 7.25 -17.92 -37.00
C LEU A 10 7.57 -16.63 -36.22
N ALA A 11 8.82 -16.46 -35.76
CA ALA A 11 9.24 -15.31 -34.95
C ALA A 11 10.05 -14.23 -35.72
N LEU A 12 10.17 -14.35 -37.04
CA LEU A 12 10.98 -13.43 -37.88
C LEU A 12 10.19 -12.63 -38.92
N TRP A 13 8.86 -12.64 -38.87
CA TRP A 13 8.06 -11.72 -39.66
C TRP A 13 7.76 -10.49 -38.80
N GLY A 14 8.69 -9.52 -38.86
CA GLY A 14 8.36 -8.16 -38.45
C GLY A 14 7.13 -7.73 -39.26
N SER A 15 6.01 -7.51 -38.57
CA SER A 15 4.79 -7.01 -39.19
C SER A 15 5.13 -5.68 -39.88
N ALA A 16 5.09 -5.65 -41.21
CA ALA A 16 5.19 -4.39 -41.95
C ALA A 16 4.06 -3.46 -41.47
N ALA A 17 4.36 -2.15 -41.34
CA ALA A 17 3.33 -1.17 -41.05
C ALA A 17 2.29 -1.20 -42.19
N ASP A 18 1.07 -1.64 -41.90
CA ASP A 18 0.05 -1.93 -42.92
C ASP A 18 -0.61 -0.65 -43.49
N GLY A 19 -0.12 0.54 -43.11
CA GLY A 19 -0.60 1.84 -43.58
C GLY A 19 -2.05 2.15 -43.21
N LYS A 20 -2.63 1.42 -42.25
CA LYS A 20 -4.05 1.52 -41.86
C LYS A 20 -4.18 2.13 -40.47
N TYR A 21 -5.13 3.05 -40.31
CA TYR A 21 -5.43 3.70 -39.03
C TYR A 21 -6.94 3.72 -38.78
N GLN A 22 -7.35 3.79 -37.51
CA GLN A 22 -8.76 3.88 -37.12
C GLN A 22 -8.95 4.89 -35.98
N ALA A 23 -9.97 5.73 -36.11
CA ALA A 23 -10.54 6.53 -35.02
C ALA A 23 -11.93 5.97 -34.70
N SER A 24 -12.18 5.64 -33.44
CA SER A 24 -13.45 5.01 -33.02
C SER A 24 -14.18 5.94 -32.06
N PHE A 25 -15.47 6.20 -32.32
CA PHE A 25 -16.27 7.20 -31.62
C PHE A 25 -17.30 6.53 -30.71
N ASN A 26 -17.42 7.08 -29.49
CA ASN A 26 -18.50 6.82 -28.55
C ASN A 26 -18.56 7.99 -27.56
N MET A 27 -18.88 9.18 -28.07
CA MET A 27 -18.81 10.43 -27.31
C MET A 27 -19.80 11.46 -27.84
N ALA A 28 -20.39 12.25 -26.94
CA ALA A 28 -21.29 13.36 -27.25
C ALA A 28 -22.40 12.96 -28.22
N GLY A 29 -22.98 11.76 -28.08
CA GLY A 29 -24.01 11.19 -28.94
C GLY A 29 -23.55 10.69 -30.32
N VAL A 30 -22.27 10.82 -30.66
CA VAL A 30 -21.69 10.30 -31.92
C VAL A 30 -21.07 8.93 -31.67
N THR A 31 -21.42 7.95 -32.52
CA THR A 31 -20.85 6.60 -32.47
C THR A 31 -20.39 6.11 -33.85
N GLY A 32 -19.47 5.15 -33.88
CA GLY A 32 -18.99 4.53 -35.11
C GLY A 32 -17.47 4.64 -35.25
N TRP A 33 -16.97 4.74 -36.48
CA TRP A 33 -15.54 4.81 -36.76
C TRP A 33 -15.21 5.56 -38.05
N VAL A 34 -13.97 6.01 -38.14
CA VAL A 34 -13.32 6.50 -39.35
C VAL A 34 -12.06 5.70 -39.57
N ARG A 35 -11.92 5.06 -40.73
CA ARG A 35 -10.73 4.28 -41.10
C ARG A 35 -9.96 4.99 -42.19
N PHE A 36 -8.65 5.05 -42.03
CA PHE A 36 -7.72 5.69 -42.96
C PHE A 36 -6.82 4.61 -43.57
N ASN A 37 -6.56 4.71 -44.87
CA ASN A 37 -5.60 3.88 -45.58
C ASN A 37 -4.62 4.81 -46.31
N SER A 38 -3.36 4.83 -45.87
CA SER A 38 -2.31 5.68 -46.45
C SER A 38 -1.89 5.21 -47.84
N ASN A 39 -1.92 3.90 -48.10
CA ASN A 39 -1.58 3.33 -49.42
C ASN A 39 -2.62 3.71 -50.47
N GLU A 40 -3.90 3.67 -50.11
CA GLU A 40 -5.01 4.09 -50.98
C GLU A 40 -5.30 5.59 -50.93
N GLN A 41 -4.71 6.30 -49.98
CA GLN A 41 -4.96 7.72 -49.70
C GLN A 41 -6.46 8.03 -49.52
N ARG A 42 -7.19 7.14 -48.84
CA ARG A 42 -8.64 7.22 -48.65
C ARG A 42 -9.03 7.10 -47.18
N ALA A 43 -10.08 7.82 -46.79
CA ALA A 43 -10.81 7.62 -45.54
C ALA A 43 -12.16 6.97 -45.82
N THR A 44 -12.55 6.00 -45.01
CA THR A 44 -13.92 5.45 -44.97
C THR A 44 -14.57 5.89 -43.67
N VAL A 45 -15.71 6.59 -43.78
CA VAL A 45 -16.45 7.13 -42.64
C VAL A 45 -17.70 6.28 -42.42
N ASN A 46 -17.89 5.81 -41.20
CA ASN A 46 -19.11 5.14 -40.75
C ASN A 46 -19.49 5.71 -39.38
N LEU A 47 -20.28 6.79 -39.39
CA LEU A 47 -20.67 7.51 -38.18
C LEU A 47 -22.19 7.65 -38.10
N THR A 48 -22.71 7.58 -36.88
CA THR A 48 -24.11 7.86 -36.54
C THR A 48 -24.19 8.94 -35.47
N GLY A 49 -25.36 9.55 -35.29
CA GLY A 49 -25.56 10.62 -34.30
C GLY A 49 -24.97 11.98 -34.69
N THR A 50 -24.68 12.18 -35.98
CA THR A 50 -24.05 13.39 -36.54
C THR A 50 -25.05 14.50 -36.91
N ASP A 51 -26.34 14.32 -36.65
CA ASP A 51 -27.45 15.22 -36.99
C ASP A 51 -27.63 15.51 -38.49
N THR A 52 -27.01 14.71 -39.37
CA THR A 52 -27.04 14.92 -40.83
C THR A 52 -28.43 14.85 -41.44
N ILE A 53 -29.36 14.09 -40.84
CA ILE A 53 -30.76 14.04 -41.24
C ILE A 53 -31.42 15.43 -41.10
N THR A 54 -30.96 16.25 -40.16
CA THR A 54 -31.55 17.55 -39.82
C THR A 54 -30.98 18.70 -40.65
N CYS A 55 -29.69 18.64 -41.04
CA CYS A 55 -28.95 19.78 -41.60
C CYS A 55 -28.18 19.47 -42.91
N GLY A 56 -28.19 18.23 -43.38
CA GLY A 56 -27.59 17.82 -44.66
C GLY A 56 -26.08 17.59 -44.67
N ALA A 57 -25.27 18.26 -43.82
CA ALA A 57 -23.82 18.05 -43.80
C ALA A 57 -23.18 18.37 -42.43
N PHE A 58 -22.08 17.69 -42.09
CA PHE A 58 -21.28 17.94 -40.88
C PHE A 58 -19.79 18.09 -41.21
N ASN A 59 -19.00 18.66 -40.30
CA ASN A 59 -17.57 18.82 -40.49
C ASN A 59 -16.78 17.75 -39.74
N LEU A 60 -15.80 17.17 -40.44
CA LEU A 60 -14.80 16.26 -39.89
C LEU A 60 -13.43 16.91 -40.03
N SER A 61 -12.73 17.08 -38.91
CA SER A 61 -11.42 17.71 -38.85
C SER A 61 -10.40 16.77 -38.23
N ILE A 62 -9.22 16.62 -38.84
CA ILE A 62 -8.09 15.96 -38.20
C ILE A 62 -7.31 17.02 -37.42
N THR A 63 -6.97 16.74 -36.17
CA THR A 63 -6.30 17.69 -35.27
C THR A 63 -4.94 17.17 -34.77
N GLU A 64 -4.12 18.08 -34.26
CA GLU A 64 -2.68 17.88 -33.99
C GLU A 64 -2.34 16.87 -32.89
N PHE A 65 -3.20 16.70 -31.89
CA PHE A 65 -2.90 15.90 -30.69
C PHE A 65 -3.90 14.76 -30.50
N PRO A 66 -3.45 13.63 -29.94
CA PRO A 66 -4.33 12.50 -29.65
C PRO A 66 -5.25 12.81 -28.47
N VAL A 67 -6.36 12.08 -28.39
CA VAL A 67 -7.32 12.15 -27.28
C VAL A 67 -6.76 11.42 -26.06
N MET A 68 -6.88 12.03 -24.88
CA MET A 68 -6.60 11.39 -23.60
C MET A 68 -7.92 11.06 -22.90
N TYR A 69 -8.45 9.86 -23.15
CA TYR A 69 -9.80 9.46 -22.75
C TYR A 69 -10.00 9.40 -21.22
N GLY A 70 -11.01 10.11 -20.71
CA GLY A 70 -11.35 10.15 -19.29
C GLY A 70 -10.37 10.91 -18.38
N HIS A 71 -9.37 11.60 -18.95
CA HIS A 71 -8.39 12.37 -18.18
C HIS A 71 -8.88 13.77 -17.78
N MET A 72 -9.78 14.37 -18.55
CA MET A 72 -10.27 15.75 -18.34
C MET A 72 -11.68 15.91 -18.91
N ALA A 73 -12.42 16.90 -18.40
CA ALA A 73 -13.69 17.32 -18.98
C ALA A 73 -13.46 17.96 -20.35
N GLN A 74 -14.49 17.94 -21.22
CA GLN A 74 -14.45 18.60 -22.54
C GLN A 74 -13.22 18.23 -23.39
N VAL A 75 -12.85 16.94 -23.40
CA VAL A 75 -11.59 16.45 -24.02
C VAL A 75 -11.42 16.82 -25.51
N CYS A 76 -12.51 17.16 -26.21
CA CYS A 76 -12.50 17.56 -27.62
C CYS A 76 -12.23 19.05 -27.85
N ASP A 77 -12.00 19.82 -26.79
CA ASP A 77 -11.66 21.22 -26.92
C ASP A 77 -10.29 21.40 -27.55
N LYS A 78 -10.16 22.51 -28.27
CA LYS A 78 -8.96 22.91 -29.00
C LYS A 78 -7.70 22.96 -28.12
N ALA A 79 -7.85 23.27 -26.84
CA ALA A 79 -6.76 23.27 -25.87
C ALA A 79 -6.16 21.86 -25.65
N HIS A 80 -6.91 20.80 -25.93
CA HIS A 80 -6.52 19.42 -25.66
C HIS A 80 -6.11 18.65 -26.91
N ILE A 81 -6.85 18.83 -28.02
CA ILE A 81 -6.62 18.12 -29.29
C ILE A 81 -5.94 18.97 -30.37
N GLY A 82 -5.73 20.27 -30.12
CA GLY A 82 -4.99 21.18 -31.01
C GLY A 82 -5.84 21.79 -32.13
N GLN A 83 -5.16 22.45 -33.07
CA GLN A 83 -5.80 23.04 -34.25
C GLN A 83 -6.21 21.95 -35.24
N SER A 84 -7.18 22.25 -36.11
CA SER A 84 -7.42 21.43 -37.30
C SER A 84 -6.25 21.57 -38.27
N VAL A 85 -5.67 20.45 -38.67
CA VAL A 85 -4.64 20.38 -39.73
C VAL A 85 -5.25 19.98 -41.08
N PHE A 86 -6.47 19.46 -41.08
CA PHE A 86 -7.18 19.04 -42.28
C PHE A 86 -8.68 18.96 -41.97
N THR A 87 -9.52 19.53 -42.83
CA THR A 87 -10.98 19.53 -42.64
C THR A 87 -11.68 19.06 -43.91
N LEU A 88 -12.73 18.27 -43.73
CA LEU A 88 -13.61 17.77 -44.78
C LEU A 88 -15.06 18.04 -44.38
N SER A 89 -15.87 18.50 -45.33
CA SER A 89 -17.32 18.58 -45.16
C SER A 89 -17.98 17.31 -45.69
N MET A 90 -18.81 16.68 -44.86
CA MET A 90 -19.42 15.38 -45.10
C MET A 90 -20.92 15.49 -45.26
N ASN A 91 -21.47 15.01 -46.37
CA ASN A 91 -22.91 15.09 -46.65
C ASN A 91 -23.70 13.89 -46.10
N THR A 92 -23.08 12.71 -45.96
CA THR A 92 -23.73 11.51 -45.40
C THR A 92 -22.73 10.62 -44.65
N GLY A 93 -23.21 9.86 -43.65
CA GLY A 93 -22.41 9.05 -42.72
C GLY A 93 -21.80 7.75 -43.26
N GLY A 94 -21.85 7.50 -44.58
CA GLY A 94 -21.35 6.28 -45.22
C GLY A 94 -20.51 6.57 -46.47
N SER A 95 -19.48 7.43 -46.33
CA SER A 95 -18.74 7.99 -47.47
C SER A 95 -17.28 7.52 -47.50
N VAL A 96 -16.78 7.26 -48.70
CA VAL A 96 -15.34 7.12 -48.97
C VAL A 96 -14.83 8.46 -49.49
N VAL A 97 -13.79 8.99 -48.86
CA VAL A 97 -13.29 10.35 -49.08
C VAL A 97 -11.81 10.31 -49.47
N ASN A 98 -11.43 11.12 -50.45
CA ASN A 98 -10.03 11.31 -50.81
C ASN A 98 -9.32 12.18 -49.76
N ILE A 99 -8.19 11.70 -49.26
CA ILE A 99 -7.36 12.39 -48.27
C ILE A 99 -5.89 12.49 -48.73
N SER A 100 -5.61 12.41 -50.03
CA SER A 100 -4.24 12.49 -50.56
C SER A 100 -3.46 13.72 -50.07
N ASP A 101 -4.15 14.83 -49.82
CA ASP A 101 -3.52 16.08 -49.39
C ASP A 101 -2.92 16.01 -47.98
N ILE A 102 -3.50 15.23 -47.05
CA ILE A 102 -2.88 15.08 -45.73
C ILE A 102 -1.58 14.29 -45.80
N PHE A 103 -1.53 13.28 -46.68
CA PHE A 103 -0.35 12.44 -46.85
C PHE A 103 0.79 13.11 -47.64
N LYS A 104 0.51 14.24 -48.31
CA LYS A 104 1.59 15.12 -48.83
C LYS A 104 2.36 15.82 -47.70
N GLN A 105 1.71 16.03 -46.56
CA GLN A 105 2.29 16.76 -45.42
C GLN A 105 2.80 15.81 -44.34
N ARG A 106 2.24 14.60 -44.24
CA ARG A 106 2.51 13.66 -43.14
C ARG A 106 2.64 12.23 -43.66
N SER A 107 3.67 11.52 -43.21
CA SER A 107 3.85 10.11 -43.54
C SER A 107 2.99 9.17 -42.70
N SER A 108 2.54 9.62 -41.51
CA SER A 108 1.73 8.84 -40.58
C SER A 108 0.63 9.70 -39.96
N LEU A 109 -0.51 9.07 -39.66
CA LEU A 109 -1.64 9.70 -38.94
C LEU A 109 -1.70 9.27 -37.46
N GLU A 110 -0.75 8.45 -37.02
CA GLU A 110 -0.66 8.02 -35.62
C GLU A 110 -0.56 9.22 -34.68
N ALA A 111 -1.21 9.09 -33.52
CA ALA A 111 -1.22 10.08 -32.46
C ALA A 111 -1.79 11.45 -32.88
N LEU A 112 -2.69 11.48 -33.86
CA LEU A 112 -3.58 12.61 -34.15
C LEU A 112 -4.97 12.31 -33.57
N SER A 113 -5.92 13.22 -33.74
CA SER A 113 -7.32 12.93 -33.49
C SER A 113 -8.24 13.36 -34.63
N VAL A 114 -9.45 12.86 -34.63
CA VAL A 114 -10.54 13.32 -35.49
C VAL A 114 -11.56 14.01 -34.60
N LEU A 115 -11.90 15.26 -34.93
CA LEU A 115 -12.99 16.04 -34.38
C LEU A 115 -14.18 15.99 -35.35
N VAL A 116 -15.34 15.65 -34.83
CA VAL A 116 -16.63 15.72 -35.49
C VAL A 116 -17.42 16.84 -34.83
N GLU A 117 -17.70 17.89 -35.58
CA GLU A 117 -18.62 18.94 -35.16
C GLU A 117 -19.98 18.68 -35.84
N THR A 118 -20.93 18.23 -35.03
CA THR A 118 -22.31 18.02 -35.48
C THR A 118 -22.98 19.35 -35.77
N CYS A 119 -24.07 19.34 -36.53
CA CYS A 119 -24.80 20.56 -36.86
C CYS A 119 -25.44 21.25 -35.64
N SER A 120 -25.73 20.49 -34.59
CA SER A 120 -26.22 21.06 -33.32
C SER A 120 -25.12 21.72 -32.50
N GLY A 121 -23.87 21.76 -33.00
CA GLY A 121 -22.71 22.33 -32.31
C GLY A 121 -22.06 21.38 -31.31
N ARG A 122 -22.55 20.14 -31.17
CA ARG A 122 -21.88 19.12 -30.32
C ARG A 122 -20.57 18.70 -30.97
N LYS A 123 -19.54 18.56 -30.14
CA LYS A 123 -18.19 18.14 -30.53
C LYS A 123 -17.91 16.75 -29.98
N ALA A 124 -17.62 15.81 -30.87
CA ALA A 124 -17.14 14.48 -30.54
C ALA A 124 -15.75 14.28 -31.13
N CYS A 125 -14.86 13.59 -30.42
CA CYS A 125 -13.50 13.36 -30.91
C CYS A 125 -13.02 11.95 -30.61
N ALA A 126 -12.10 11.48 -31.45
CA ALA A 126 -11.47 10.18 -31.29
C ALA A 126 -10.01 10.21 -31.76
N GLY A 127 -9.10 9.63 -30.98
CA GLY A 127 -7.71 9.44 -31.36
C GLY A 127 -7.57 8.53 -32.59
N ILE A 128 -6.66 8.87 -33.49
CA ILE A 128 -6.27 8.04 -34.64
C ILE A 128 -5.17 7.09 -34.18
N LEU A 129 -5.48 5.78 -34.20
CA LEU A 129 -4.57 4.73 -33.79
C LEU A 129 -4.22 3.82 -34.97
N ALA A 130 -2.96 3.39 -35.05
CA ALA A 130 -2.51 2.41 -36.03
C ALA A 130 -3.31 1.10 -35.90
N PHE A 131 -4.00 0.71 -36.97
CA PHE A 131 -4.96 -0.38 -36.93
C PHE A 131 -4.23 -1.72 -37.06
N LYS A 132 -4.38 -2.58 -36.05
CA LYS A 132 -3.71 -3.90 -35.95
C LYS A 132 -2.17 -3.85 -35.96
N SER A 133 -1.59 -2.67 -35.76
CA SER A 133 -0.15 -2.49 -35.59
C SER A 133 0.17 -2.19 -34.12
N ARG A 134 1.30 -2.67 -33.63
CA ARG A 134 1.79 -2.33 -32.30
C ARG A 134 2.39 -0.93 -32.32
N VAL A 135 2.06 -0.10 -31.33
CA VAL A 135 2.70 1.22 -31.12
C VAL A 135 3.56 1.14 -29.86
N ASN A 136 4.84 1.44 -29.99
CA ASN A 136 5.74 1.56 -28.85
C ASN A 136 5.72 3.01 -28.36
N THR A 137 5.55 3.20 -27.05
CA THR A 137 5.57 4.51 -26.41
C THR A 137 6.71 4.61 -25.42
N TRP A 138 7.47 5.70 -25.46
CA TRP A 138 8.45 6.07 -24.45
C TRP A 138 8.04 7.38 -23.78
N GLN A 139 8.43 7.55 -22.53
CA GLN A 139 8.18 8.74 -21.74
C GLN A 139 9.50 9.27 -21.15
N ALA A 140 9.68 10.58 -21.23
CA ALA A 140 10.62 11.34 -20.43
C ALA A 140 9.85 12.40 -19.64
N ARG A 141 10.29 12.70 -18.41
CA ARG A 141 9.62 13.66 -17.54
C ARG A 141 10.63 14.65 -16.96
N PHE A 142 10.34 15.93 -17.10
CA PHE A 142 11.13 17.03 -16.56
C PHE A 142 10.41 17.66 -15.37
N PHE A 143 11.16 18.14 -14.38
CA PHE A 143 10.62 18.57 -13.08
C PHE A 143 11.08 19.95 -12.60
N SER A 144 12.02 20.59 -13.29
CA SER A 144 12.61 21.87 -12.87
C SER A 144 12.06 23.02 -13.71
N LYS A 145 12.86 24.07 -13.98
CA LYS A 145 12.48 25.30 -14.71
C LYS A 145 11.47 25.10 -15.84
N VAL A 146 11.71 24.09 -16.68
CA VAL A 146 10.75 23.58 -17.66
C VAL A 146 10.37 22.17 -17.23
N ALA A 147 9.10 21.96 -16.91
CA ALA A 147 8.57 20.71 -16.36
C ALA A 147 7.42 20.18 -17.23
N GLY A 148 7.14 18.88 -17.12
CA GLY A 148 6.11 18.21 -17.91
C GLY A 148 6.61 16.91 -18.52
N ASN A 149 5.78 16.33 -19.37
CA ASN A 149 6.06 15.06 -20.04
C ASN A 149 6.45 15.28 -21.50
N VAL A 150 7.31 14.39 -21.98
CA VAL A 150 7.60 14.17 -23.39
C VAL A 150 7.30 12.71 -23.69
N TYR A 151 6.45 12.45 -24.67
CA TYR A 151 6.14 11.13 -25.17
C TYR A 151 6.70 10.95 -26.58
N LEU A 152 7.32 9.80 -26.83
CA LEU A 152 7.72 9.38 -28.17
C LEU A 152 6.87 8.17 -28.55
N ARG A 153 6.22 8.21 -29.72
CA ARG A 153 5.39 7.13 -30.24
C ARG A 153 5.93 6.67 -31.59
N GLN A 154 6.18 5.37 -31.72
CA GLN A 154 6.63 4.74 -32.95
C GLN A 154 5.73 3.57 -33.29
N VAL A 155 5.16 3.56 -34.49
CA VAL A 155 4.47 2.38 -35.03
C VAL A 155 5.53 1.33 -35.36
N SER A 156 5.33 0.11 -34.87
CA SER A 156 6.27 -1.00 -35.09
C SER A 156 6.49 -1.23 -36.60
N GLY A 157 7.75 -1.22 -37.02
CA GLY A 157 8.14 -1.34 -38.43
C GLY A 157 8.35 -0.02 -39.17
N GLU A 158 7.93 1.12 -38.60
CA GLU A 158 8.23 2.45 -39.15
C GLU A 158 9.58 2.97 -38.63
N GLN A 159 10.38 3.64 -39.49
CA GLN A 159 11.63 4.26 -39.06
C GLN A 159 11.41 5.51 -38.22
N GLY A 160 10.35 6.27 -38.50
CA GLY A 160 10.05 7.52 -37.83
C GLY A 160 9.32 7.35 -36.49
N ALA A 161 9.23 8.43 -35.73
CA ALA A 161 8.45 8.51 -34.50
C ALA A 161 7.82 9.90 -34.36
N THR A 162 6.73 9.99 -33.62
CA THR A 162 6.11 11.26 -33.25
C THR A 162 6.49 11.62 -31.82
N LEU A 163 6.94 12.85 -31.61
CA LEU A 163 7.15 13.43 -30.29
C LEU A 163 5.94 14.29 -29.91
N LEU A 164 5.38 14.05 -28.72
CA LEU A 164 4.33 14.85 -28.10
C LEU A 164 4.84 15.40 -26.76
N ALA A 165 4.51 16.64 -26.42
CA ALA A 165 4.92 17.21 -25.15
C ALA A 165 3.91 18.22 -24.59
N ASP A 166 3.86 18.32 -23.26
CA ASP A 166 3.05 19.24 -22.47
C ASP A 166 3.92 20.06 -21.50
N LEU A 167 5.05 20.58 -22.01
CA LEU A 167 6.03 21.31 -21.21
C LEU A 167 5.50 22.68 -20.77
N VAL A 168 5.73 23.01 -19.50
CA VAL A 168 5.39 24.28 -18.88
C VAL A 168 6.61 24.92 -18.21
N SER A 169 6.70 26.24 -18.31
CA SER A 169 7.68 27.04 -17.56
C SER A 169 7.14 27.26 -16.15
N VAL A 170 7.75 26.62 -15.15
CA VAL A 170 7.30 26.70 -13.75
C VAL A 170 8.10 27.72 -12.93
N ASP A 171 9.17 28.27 -13.50
CA ASP A 171 9.89 29.40 -12.91
C ASP A 171 9.18 30.72 -13.29
N PRO A 172 8.59 31.44 -12.33
CA PRO A 172 7.89 32.70 -12.59
C PRO A 172 8.84 33.84 -12.97
N ASN A 173 10.14 33.72 -12.70
CA ASN A 173 11.14 34.76 -12.95
C ASN A 173 11.90 34.56 -14.28
N ASP A 174 11.75 33.40 -14.93
CA ASP A 174 12.49 33.01 -16.12
C ASP A 174 11.55 32.25 -17.08
N SER A 175 10.64 32.99 -17.72
CA SER A 175 9.64 32.41 -18.63
C SER A 175 10.32 31.90 -19.91
N VAL A 176 10.25 30.60 -20.15
CA VAL A 176 10.76 29.99 -21.37
C VAL A 176 9.61 29.73 -22.34
N ALA A 177 9.66 30.33 -23.53
CA ALA A 177 8.62 30.13 -24.55
C ALA A 177 8.91 28.93 -25.48
N ASN A 178 10.19 28.61 -25.72
CA ASN A 178 10.60 27.52 -26.60
C ASN A 178 11.89 26.84 -26.09
N VAL A 179 12.01 25.54 -26.32
CA VAL A 179 13.21 24.75 -26.01
C VAL A 179 13.61 23.85 -27.16
N ASN A 180 14.91 23.73 -27.40
CA ASN A 180 15.43 22.72 -28.34
C ASN A 180 15.58 21.38 -27.60
N VAL A 181 15.09 20.31 -28.22
CA VAL A 181 15.08 18.96 -27.65
C VAL A 181 16.07 18.08 -28.38
N PHE A 182 16.79 17.30 -27.59
CA PHE A 182 17.83 16.40 -28.05
C PHE A 182 17.60 14.99 -27.48
N LEU A 183 17.97 13.98 -28.26
CA LEU A 183 18.05 12.60 -27.80
C LEU A 183 19.50 12.15 -27.71
N CYS A 184 19.82 11.36 -26.70
CA CYS A 184 21.17 10.87 -26.47
C CYS A 184 21.19 9.35 -26.26
N GLN A 185 22.04 8.68 -27.04
CA GLN A 185 22.45 7.30 -26.79
C GLN A 185 23.68 7.35 -25.88
N SER A 186 23.57 6.81 -24.67
CA SER A 186 24.67 6.82 -23.70
C SER A 186 24.57 5.63 -22.76
N SER A 187 25.72 5.13 -22.33
CA SER A 187 25.84 4.10 -21.30
C SER A 187 25.75 4.66 -19.87
N ALA A 188 25.76 5.99 -19.69
CA ALA A 188 25.69 6.64 -18.37
C ALA A 188 24.51 6.10 -17.54
N VAL A 189 24.70 5.88 -16.24
CA VAL A 189 23.66 5.26 -15.39
C VAL A 189 22.56 6.22 -14.91
N SER A 190 22.74 7.54 -15.10
CA SER A 190 21.77 8.57 -14.71
C SER A 190 22.01 9.88 -15.45
N CYS A 191 21.00 10.75 -15.49
CA CYS A 191 21.13 12.11 -16.00
C CYS A 191 22.24 12.92 -15.32
N ALA A 192 22.42 12.79 -14.00
CA ALA A 192 23.48 13.51 -13.28
C ALA A 192 24.87 13.11 -13.78
N LYS A 193 25.10 11.81 -14.05
CA LYS A 193 26.36 11.34 -14.62
C LYS A 193 26.51 11.74 -16.09
N LEU A 194 25.43 11.68 -16.86
CA LEU A 194 25.44 12.09 -18.27
C LEU A 194 25.83 13.57 -18.42
N LEU A 195 25.23 14.46 -17.63
CA LEU A 195 25.46 15.91 -17.72
C LEU A 195 26.92 16.30 -17.42
N VAL A 196 27.61 15.54 -16.56
CA VAL A 196 29.03 15.77 -16.24
C VAL A 196 29.95 15.43 -17.42
N SER A 197 29.63 14.36 -18.16
CA SER A 197 30.44 13.87 -19.28
C SER A 197 29.78 14.17 -20.64
N LEU A 198 28.88 15.14 -20.70
CA LEU A 198 28.08 15.38 -21.89
C LEU A 198 28.95 15.93 -23.02
N ASN A 199 29.04 15.18 -24.12
CA ASN A 199 29.59 15.70 -25.36
C ASN A 199 28.42 16.11 -26.29
N PRO A 200 28.21 17.42 -26.54
CA PRO A 200 27.13 17.91 -27.39
C PRO A 200 27.12 17.34 -28.82
N THR A 201 28.25 16.84 -29.33
CA THR A 201 28.31 16.22 -30.68
C THR A 201 27.55 14.91 -30.77
N ASN A 202 27.32 14.23 -29.63
CA ASN A 202 26.60 12.96 -29.57
C ASN A 202 25.08 13.14 -29.42
N LEU A 203 24.60 14.39 -29.42
CA LEU A 203 23.21 14.72 -29.29
C LEU A 203 22.53 14.76 -30.65
N LYS A 204 21.48 13.94 -30.82
CA LYS A 204 20.58 14.07 -31.96
C LYS A 204 19.60 15.19 -31.70
N ASN A 205 19.74 16.31 -32.41
CA ASN A 205 18.75 17.38 -32.38
C ASN A 205 17.44 16.89 -33.01
N VAL A 206 16.35 16.98 -32.25
CA VAL A 206 15.01 16.58 -32.70
C VAL A 206 14.23 17.77 -33.24
N GLY A 207 14.46 18.97 -32.70
CA GLY A 207 13.76 20.19 -33.06
C GLY A 207 13.39 21.03 -31.86
N GLN A 208 12.56 22.05 -32.10
CA GLN A 208 12.13 23.00 -31.08
C GLN A 208 10.69 22.72 -30.64
N LEU A 209 10.44 22.73 -29.34
CA LEU A 209 9.11 22.62 -28.73
C LEU A 209 8.71 23.95 -28.12
N LYS A 210 7.42 24.28 -28.21
CA LYS A 210 6.81 25.36 -27.44
C LYS A 210 6.64 24.91 -25.99
N VAL A 211 6.79 25.86 -25.09
CA VAL A 211 6.64 25.69 -23.64
C VAL A 211 5.53 26.64 -23.19
N GLY A 212 4.53 26.11 -22.49
CA GLY A 212 3.41 26.87 -21.96
C GLY A 212 3.70 27.47 -20.58
N SER A 213 2.66 27.94 -19.92
CA SER A 213 2.68 28.32 -18.51
C SER A 213 1.64 27.50 -17.73
N PRO A 214 1.68 27.48 -16.38
CA PRO A 214 0.65 26.83 -15.57
C PRO A 214 -0.76 27.38 -15.78
N LEU A 215 -0.87 28.61 -16.27
CA LEU A 215 -2.14 29.28 -16.59
C LEU A 215 -2.57 29.04 -18.04
N GLU A 216 -1.60 29.00 -18.95
CA GLU A 216 -1.80 28.81 -20.37
C GLU A 216 -0.95 27.61 -20.83
N PRO A 217 -1.41 26.37 -20.56
CA PRO A 217 -0.69 25.18 -20.97
C PRO A 217 -0.65 25.09 -22.50
N VAL A 218 0.51 24.71 -23.04
CA VAL A 218 0.72 24.56 -24.48
C VAL A 218 1.21 23.15 -24.76
N LYS A 219 0.62 22.52 -25.77
CA LYS A 219 1.08 21.23 -26.28
C LYS A 219 1.99 21.44 -27.50
N SER A 220 2.97 20.56 -27.65
CA SER A 220 3.93 20.59 -28.76
C SER A 220 4.03 19.23 -29.44
N ARG A 221 4.24 19.26 -30.75
CA ARG A 221 4.40 18.07 -31.61
C ARG A 221 5.60 18.22 -32.52
N LEU A 222 6.37 17.15 -32.71
CA LEU A 222 7.38 17.05 -33.76
C LEU A 222 7.30 15.67 -34.43
N GLU A 223 7.56 15.63 -35.73
CA GLU A 223 7.78 14.37 -36.46
C GLU A 223 9.29 14.11 -36.55
N ILE A 224 9.70 12.91 -36.18
CA ILE A 224 11.09 12.45 -36.21
C ILE A 224 11.22 11.47 -37.36
N SER A 225 12.06 11.79 -38.34
CA SER A 225 12.25 10.95 -39.53
C SER A 225 12.86 9.58 -39.25
N SER A 226 13.69 9.47 -38.20
CA SER A 226 14.35 8.23 -37.78
C SER A 226 14.47 8.19 -36.27
N PHE A 227 14.00 7.12 -35.62
CA PHE A 227 14.10 6.92 -34.19
C PHE A 227 14.63 5.51 -33.88
N SER A 228 15.47 5.40 -32.85
CA SER A 228 16.04 4.15 -32.37
C SER A 228 15.69 3.96 -30.90
N ALA A 229 15.27 2.75 -30.53
CA ALA A 229 14.98 2.39 -29.13
C ALA A 229 16.22 2.43 -28.22
N GLU A 230 17.42 2.58 -28.77
CA GLU A 230 18.68 2.72 -28.02
C GLU A 230 18.85 4.12 -27.38
N PHE A 231 18.01 5.10 -27.75
CA PHE A 231 18.01 6.38 -27.04
C PHE A 231 17.56 6.17 -25.59
N ARG A 232 18.38 6.65 -24.65
CA ARG A 232 18.15 6.46 -23.22
C ARG A 232 17.84 7.76 -22.47
N PHE A 233 18.09 8.90 -23.08
CA PHE A 233 17.92 10.21 -22.44
C PHE A 233 17.31 11.21 -23.41
N ALA A 234 16.42 12.06 -22.88
CA ALA A 234 15.95 13.27 -23.53
C ALA A 234 16.56 14.48 -22.81
N LEU A 235 17.04 15.46 -23.57
CA LEU A 235 17.62 16.69 -23.04
C LEU A 235 16.91 17.90 -23.64
N ILE A 236 16.71 18.93 -22.82
CA ILE A 236 16.25 20.24 -23.27
C ILE A 236 17.34 21.28 -23.01
N LYS A 237 17.63 22.10 -24.01
CA LYS A 237 18.61 23.18 -23.90
C LYS A 237 17.97 24.43 -23.32
N LEU A 238 18.51 24.89 -22.21
CA LEU A 238 18.18 26.13 -21.50
C LEU A 238 19.34 27.12 -21.61
N THR A 239 19.12 28.38 -21.21
CA THR A 239 20.19 29.39 -21.10
C THR A 239 21.28 28.99 -20.11
N SER A 240 20.88 28.29 -19.03
CA SER A 240 21.78 27.81 -17.96
C SER A 240 22.44 26.46 -18.24
N GLY A 241 22.25 25.86 -19.41
CA GLY A 241 22.80 24.54 -19.76
C GLY A 241 21.74 23.55 -20.25
N TYR A 242 21.93 22.25 -19.99
CA TYR A 242 20.96 21.22 -20.35
C TYR A 242 20.20 20.72 -19.12
N SER A 243 18.89 20.56 -19.25
CA SER A 243 18.10 19.72 -18.35
C SER A 243 17.93 18.35 -19.00
N CYS A 244 17.97 17.29 -18.21
CA CYS A 244 17.98 15.90 -18.66
C CYS A 244 16.89 15.10 -17.97
N ALA A 245 16.27 14.19 -18.72
CA ALA A 245 15.35 13.19 -18.23
C ALA A 245 15.67 11.81 -18.84
N ASP A 246 15.49 10.75 -18.04
CA ASP A 246 15.57 9.38 -18.54
C ASP A 246 14.43 9.17 -19.54
N LEU A 247 14.74 8.58 -20.70
CA LEU A 247 13.74 8.12 -21.66
C LEU A 247 13.45 6.66 -21.39
N ARG A 248 12.25 6.36 -20.90
CA ARG A 248 11.84 5.03 -20.46
C ARG A 248 10.70 4.52 -21.33
N THR A 249 10.69 3.22 -21.59
CA THR A 249 9.51 2.58 -22.17
C THR A 249 8.32 2.82 -21.25
N LEU A 250 7.20 3.28 -21.82
CA LEU A 250 5.95 3.39 -21.10
C LEU A 250 5.27 2.02 -21.14
N GLU A 251 5.35 1.30 -20.03
CA GLU A 251 4.76 -0.03 -19.91
C GLU A 251 3.23 0.03 -20.01
N THR A 252 2.67 -0.96 -20.70
CA THR A 252 1.22 -1.16 -20.77
C THR A 252 0.68 -1.48 -19.38
N LYS A 253 -0.43 -0.86 -18.99
CA LYS A 253 -1.11 -1.17 -17.72
C LYS A 253 -2.11 -2.29 -17.94
N ILE A 254 -1.88 -3.42 -17.26
CA ILE A 254 -2.82 -4.52 -17.10
C ILE A 254 -3.08 -4.67 -15.61
N VAL A 255 -4.31 -4.45 -15.18
CA VAL A 255 -4.72 -4.56 -13.78
C VAL A 255 -5.99 -5.36 -13.68
N SER A 256 -6.21 -6.05 -12.57
CA SER A 256 -7.42 -6.84 -12.37
C SER A 256 -8.03 -6.63 -10.99
N ALA A 257 -9.34 -6.82 -10.91
CA ALA A 257 -10.08 -7.02 -9.68
C ALA A 257 -10.50 -8.50 -9.61
N LEU A 258 -9.88 -9.24 -8.68
CA LEU A 258 -10.15 -10.67 -8.46
C LEU A 258 -11.34 -10.84 -7.51
N ILE A 259 -12.47 -11.33 -8.01
CA ILE A 259 -13.68 -11.58 -7.24
C ILE A 259 -13.66 -13.03 -6.77
N ASP A 260 -13.61 -13.22 -5.45
CA ASP A 260 -13.69 -14.52 -4.78
C ASP A 260 -14.47 -14.34 -3.48
N MET A 261 -15.79 -14.13 -3.60
CA MET A 261 -16.67 -13.78 -2.48
C MET A 261 -18.13 -14.19 -2.73
N ARG A 262 -18.85 -14.62 -1.68
CA ARG A 262 -20.29 -14.97 -1.72
C ARG A 262 -20.67 -16.01 -2.79
N GLY A 263 -19.75 -16.91 -3.09
CA GLY A 263 -19.88 -17.92 -4.13
C GLY A 263 -19.53 -17.45 -5.54
N ILE A 264 -19.33 -16.14 -5.78
CA ILE A 264 -18.92 -15.62 -7.09
C ILE A 264 -17.40 -15.73 -7.23
N LYS A 265 -16.95 -16.35 -8.33
CA LYS A 265 -15.53 -16.46 -8.69
C LYS A 265 -15.27 -15.85 -10.05
N GLY A 266 -14.13 -15.17 -10.19
CA GLY A 266 -13.64 -14.70 -11.47
C GLY A 266 -12.85 -13.40 -11.35
N GLU A 267 -12.63 -12.73 -12.46
CA GLU A 267 -11.88 -11.49 -12.48
C GLU A 267 -12.41 -10.50 -13.51
N ILE A 268 -12.12 -9.23 -13.25
CA ILE A 268 -12.35 -8.13 -14.19
C ILE A 268 -11.00 -7.52 -14.50
N ILE A 269 -10.55 -7.67 -15.75
CA ILE A 269 -9.25 -7.21 -16.24
C ILE A 269 -9.43 -5.92 -17.02
N PHE A 270 -8.59 -4.93 -16.72
CA PHE A 270 -8.51 -3.67 -17.43
C PHE A 270 -7.14 -3.57 -18.10
N HIS A 271 -7.12 -3.21 -19.39
CA HIS A 271 -5.92 -3.10 -20.20
C HIS A 271 -5.88 -1.75 -20.93
N GLN A 272 -4.80 -0.99 -20.77
CA GLN A 272 -4.57 0.26 -21.50
C GLN A 272 -3.09 0.40 -21.85
N SER A 273 -2.78 0.54 -23.15
CA SER A 273 -1.39 0.59 -23.64
C SER A 273 -0.67 1.89 -23.34
N SER A 274 -1.40 3.01 -23.36
CA SER A 274 -0.89 4.33 -22.97
C SER A 274 -2.05 5.27 -22.62
N PRO A 275 -1.80 6.48 -22.08
CA PRO A 275 -2.83 7.50 -21.86
C PRO A 275 -3.62 7.93 -23.12
N PHE A 276 -3.11 7.60 -24.32
CA PHE A 276 -3.71 7.97 -25.61
C PHE A 276 -4.56 6.85 -26.21
N ASP A 277 -4.53 5.66 -25.62
CA ASP A 277 -5.23 4.47 -26.10
C ASP A 277 -6.51 4.24 -25.30
N LEU A 278 -7.49 3.58 -25.91
CA LEU A 278 -8.73 3.18 -25.25
C LEU A 278 -8.48 2.04 -24.25
N THR A 279 -9.27 2.01 -23.18
CA THR A 279 -9.19 0.93 -22.20
C THR A 279 -10.02 -0.25 -22.69
N THR A 280 -9.45 -1.46 -22.64
CA THR A 280 -10.18 -2.71 -22.84
C THR A 280 -10.54 -3.29 -21.48
N LEU A 281 -11.81 -3.62 -21.30
CA LEU A 281 -12.38 -4.27 -20.12
C LEU A 281 -12.71 -5.72 -20.48
N THR A 282 -12.19 -6.70 -19.75
CA THR A 282 -12.59 -8.11 -19.88
C THR A 282 -13.18 -8.59 -18.57
N VAL A 283 -14.44 -9.01 -18.61
CA VAL A 283 -15.18 -9.53 -17.46
C VAL A 283 -15.28 -11.04 -17.63
N ASN A 284 -14.86 -11.79 -16.63
CA ASN A 284 -15.05 -13.23 -16.56
C ASN A 284 -15.51 -13.58 -15.15
N LEU A 285 -16.80 -13.83 -14.96
CA LEU A 285 -17.41 -14.12 -13.67
C LEU A 285 -18.29 -15.36 -13.77
N THR A 286 -18.24 -16.19 -12.74
CA THR A 286 -18.99 -17.45 -12.67
C THR A 286 -19.87 -17.49 -11.42
N ASN A 287 -20.88 -18.35 -11.46
CA ASN A 287 -21.81 -18.60 -10.35
C ASN A 287 -22.56 -17.33 -9.90
N LEU A 288 -22.93 -16.47 -10.84
CA LEU A 288 -23.75 -15.28 -10.61
C LEU A 288 -25.19 -15.68 -10.23
N ASN A 289 -25.75 -16.68 -10.91
CA ASN A 289 -27.11 -17.23 -10.69
C ASN A 289 -28.21 -16.15 -10.60
N GLY A 290 -28.10 -15.08 -11.38
CA GLY A 290 -29.04 -13.94 -11.37
C GLY A 290 -29.02 -13.11 -10.07
N ARG A 291 -28.06 -13.33 -9.17
CA ARG A 291 -27.97 -12.66 -7.87
C ARG A 291 -27.39 -11.25 -7.93
N VAL A 292 -26.74 -10.91 -9.04
CA VAL A 292 -26.14 -9.59 -9.28
C VAL A 292 -26.73 -8.95 -10.53
N GLY A 293 -26.69 -7.62 -10.60
CA GLY A 293 -27.10 -6.83 -11.75
C GLY A 293 -26.08 -5.73 -12.04
N PRO A 294 -26.17 -4.56 -11.39
CA PRO A 294 -25.21 -3.48 -11.60
C PRO A 294 -23.80 -3.80 -11.06
N TYR A 295 -22.78 -3.23 -11.69
CA TYR A 295 -21.39 -3.29 -11.24
C TYR A 295 -20.66 -1.99 -11.58
N HIS A 296 -19.87 -1.50 -10.63
CA HIS A 296 -19.25 -0.17 -10.71
C HIS A 296 -17.86 -0.14 -10.09
N VAL A 297 -17.03 0.82 -10.52
CA VAL A 297 -15.81 1.22 -9.81
C VAL A 297 -16.18 2.20 -8.69
N HIS A 298 -15.70 1.93 -7.49
CA HIS A 298 -15.94 2.73 -6.29
C HIS A 298 -14.72 3.55 -5.87
N LEU A 299 -14.89 4.44 -4.88
CA LEU A 299 -13.86 5.40 -4.47
C LEU A 299 -12.62 4.75 -3.86
N PHE A 300 -12.81 3.80 -2.94
CA PHE A 300 -11.73 3.30 -2.06
C PHE A 300 -11.43 1.81 -2.30
N PRO A 301 -10.20 1.35 -2.04
CA PRO A 301 -9.89 -0.08 -2.06
C PRO A 301 -10.57 -0.82 -0.91
N THR A 302 -10.63 -2.14 -1.01
CA THR A 302 -11.11 -3.01 0.08
C THR A 302 -10.23 -2.88 1.32
N PRO A 303 -10.80 -2.87 2.54
CA PRO A 303 -10.02 -2.79 3.77
C PRO A 303 -9.18 -4.05 3.94
N THR A 304 -8.06 -3.94 4.69
CA THR A 304 -7.39 -5.13 5.23
C THR A 304 -8.41 -5.93 6.03
N GLN A 305 -8.45 -7.24 5.84
CA GLN A 305 -9.58 -8.07 6.24
C GLN A 305 -9.61 -8.34 7.75
N ARG A 306 -10.11 -7.36 8.50
CA ARG A 306 -10.27 -7.36 9.96
C ARG A 306 -11.71 -7.58 10.38
N SER A 307 -12.65 -7.39 9.45
CA SER A 307 -14.09 -7.47 9.66
C SER A 307 -14.69 -8.66 8.90
N PRO A 308 -15.89 -9.13 9.29
CA PRO A 308 -16.58 -10.19 8.56
C PRO A 308 -16.73 -9.85 7.07
N PRO A 309 -16.62 -10.84 6.17
CA PRO A 309 -16.70 -10.65 4.71
C PRO A 309 -17.93 -9.84 4.25
N GLU A 310 -19.05 -9.98 4.96
CA GLU A 310 -20.30 -9.28 4.65
C GLU A 310 -20.17 -7.76 4.69
N SER A 311 -19.33 -7.24 5.60
CA SER A 311 -19.11 -5.81 5.81
C SER A 311 -18.05 -5.22 4.89
N THR A 312 -17.21 -6.07 4.25
CA THR A 312 -16.07 -5.65 3.42
C THR A 312 -16.49 -4.71 2.30
N CYS A 313 -17.65 -4.97 1.68
CA CYS A 313 -18.15 -4.19 0.56
C CYS A 313 -19.01 -2.98 0.96
N SER A 314 -19.16 -2.70 2.25
CA SER A 314 -20.06 -1.64 2.76
C SER A 314 -19.72 -0.25 2.22
N ASN A 315 -20.67 0.68 2.35
CA ASN A 315 -20.45 2.09 2.00
C ASN A 315 -19.29 2.70 2.79
N ASP A 316 -19.20 2.40 4.08
CA ASP A 316 -18.12 2.90 4.93
C ASP A 316 -16.74 2.47 4.43
N ASN A 317 -16.64 1.26 3.86
CA ASN A 317 -15.39 0.72 3.37
C ASN A 317 -15.01 1.26 1.98
N LEU A 318 -15.94 1.24 1.01
CA LEU A 318 -15.60 1.50 -0.40
C LEU A 318 -16.03 2.88 -0.93
N GLY A 319 -16.85 3.62 -0.18
CA GLY A 319 -17.40 4.90 -0.62
C GLY A 319 -18.38 4.77 -1.79
N GLY A 320 -18.77 5.90 -2.39
CA GLY A 320 -19.67 5.95 -3.56
C GLY A 320 -19.02 5.50 -4.87
N HIS A 321 -19.69 5.76 -6.00
CA HIS A 321 -19.15 5.50 -7.33
C HIS A 321 -18.02 6.50 -7.67
N TRP A 322 -17.10 6.07 -8.53
CA TRP A 322 -16.07 6.96 -9.05
C TRP A 322 -16.66 7.94 -10.08
N ASN A 323 -16.79 9.21 -9.70
CA ASN A 323 -17.41 10.26 -10.53
C ASN A 323 -16.59 11.56 -10.51
N PRO A 324 -15.38 11.58 -11.12
CA PRO A 324 -14.48 12.73 -11.07
C PRO A 324 -15.02 13.97 -11.80
N PHE A 325 -15.96 13.79 -12.72
CA PHE A 325 -16.54 14.87 -13.51
C PHE A 325 -17.85 15.41 -12.94
N GLY A 326 -18.32 14.86 -11.80
CA GLY A 326 -19.56 15.29 -11.16
C GLY A 326 -20.78 15.10 -12.07
N VAL A 327 -20.82 14.03 -12.87
CA VAL A 327 -21.96 13.69 -13.72
C VAL A 327 -23.21 13.62 -12.85
N ASN A 328 -24.27 14.32 -13.26
CA ASN A 328 -25.51 14.38 -12.50
C ASN A 328 -26.27 13.05 -12.61
N THR A 329 -26.35 12.32 -11.50
CA THR A 329 -27.02 11.02 -11.40
C THR A 329 -28.50 11.09 -11.04
N GLN A 330 -29.10 12.28 -11.01
CA GLN A 330 -30.53 12.43 -10.74
C GLN A 330 -31.38 11.77 -11.83
N VAL A 331 -32.45 11.11 -11.38
CA VAL A 331 -33.44 10.46 -12.24
C VAL A 331 -34.03 11.48 -13.23
N GLY A 332 -34.10 11.10 -14.51
CA GLY A 332 -34.59 11.96 -15.59
C GLY A 332 -33.53 12.82 -16.27
N VAL A 333 -32.36 13.00 -15.63
CA VAL A 333 -31.17 13.62 -16.25
C VAL A 333 -30.16 12.56 -16.66
N TYR A 334 -29.89 11.60 -15.77
CA TYR A 334 -28.99 10.50 -16.06
C TYR A 334 -29.58 9.60 -17.15
N PRO A 335 -28.85 9.31 -18.24
CA PRO A 335 -29.41 8.54 -19.34
C PRO A 335 -29.80 7.12 -18.91
N PRO A 336 -30.79 6.49 -19.58
CA PRO A 336 -31.11 5.10 -19.33
C PRO A 336 -29.90 4.20 -19.67
N PRO A 337 -29.63 3.14 -18.88
CA PRO A 337 -28.56 2.20 -19.17
C PRO A 337 -28.67 1.64 -20.58
N TYR A 338 -27.54 1.55 -21.29
CA TYR A 338 -27.46 1.04 -22.65
C TYR A 338 -28.19 1.93 -23.69
N GLY A 339 -27.43 2.63 -24.54
CA GLY A 339 -28.01 3.42 -25.65
C GLY A 339 -27.58 4.88 -25.72
N SER A 340 -26.75 5.35 -24.78
CA SER A 340 -26.10 6.66 -24.81
C SER A 340 -24.59 6.53 -24.85
N THR A 341 -23.88 7.61 -25.19
CA THR A 341 -22.42 7.59 -25.29
C THR A 341 -21.74 7.58 -23.91
N HIS A 342 -20.53 7.01 -23.84
CA HIS A 342 -19.85 6.70 -22.57
C HIS A 342 -19.49 7.94 -21.72
N ASP A 343 -19.41 9.11 -22.33
CA ASP A 343 -19.13 10.39 -21.67
C ASP A 343 -20.30 10.90 -20.81
N LEU A 344 -21.50 10.37 -20.99
CA LEU A 344 -22.70 10.78 -20.25
C LEU A 344 -22.90 10.03 -18.93
N TYR A 345 -22.05 9.05 -18.64
CA TYR A 345 -22.12 8.24 -17.42
C TYR A 345 -20.96 8.55 -16.48
N GLU A 346 -21.14 8.23 -15.20
CA GLU A 346 -20.04 8.29 -14.22
C GLU A 346 -18.86 7.42 -14.71
N VAL A 347 -17.62 7.87 -14.48
CA VAL A 347 -16.41 7.11 -14.87
C VAL A 347 -16.40 5.72 -14.25
N GLY A 348 -17.01 5.53 -13.09
CA GLY A 348 -17.15 4.24 -12.43
C GLY A 348 -18.36 3.42 -12.86
N ASP A 349 -19.31 3.96 -13.64
CA ASP A 349 -20.51 3.23 -14.01
C ASP A 349 -20.25 2.29 -15.20
N LEU A 350 -19.91 1.04 -14.91
CA LEU A 350 -19.59 0.05 -15.94
C LEU A 350 -20.86 -0.58 -16.53
N SER A 351 -21.91 -0.76 -15.73
CA SER A 351 -23.16 -1.38 -16.19
C SER A 351 -23.93 -0.54 -17.19
N SER A 352 -23.99 0.79 -17.00
CA SER A 352 -24.71 1.64 -17.96
C SER A 352 -24.02 1.71 -19.33
N ARG A 353 -22.70 1.49 -19.37
CA ARG A 353 -21.90 1.44 -20.61
C ARG A 353 -21.86 0.06 -21.26
N HIS A 354 -21.70 -1.00 -20.48
CA HIS A 354 -21.38 -2.34 -20.98
C HIS A 354 -22.50 -3.38 -20.79
N GLY A 355 -23.62 -2.97 -20.18
CA GLY A 355 -24.77 -3.83 -19.89
C GLY A 355 -24.77 -4.35 -18.45
N SER A 356 -25.95 -4.71 -17.96
CA SER A 356 -26.12 -5.27 -16.61
C SER A 356 -25.82 -6.78 -16.58
N LEU A 357 -25.36 -7.28 -15.44
CA LEU A 357 -25.20 -8.73 -15.17
C LEU A 357 -26.51 -9.41 -14.74
N ALA A 358 -27.63 -8.69 -14.77
CA ALA A 358 -28.92 -9.21 -14.32
C ALA A 358 -29.30 -10.48 -15.10
N ASN A 359 -29.78 -11.49 -14.37
CA ASN A 359 -30.16 -12.81 -14.89
C ASN A 359 -29.02 -13.68 -15.46
N ALA A 360 -27.76 -13.22 -15.42
CA ALA A 360 -26.63 -14.04 -15.86
C ALA A 360 -26.37 -15.19 -14.86
N VAL A 361 -26.08 -16.39 -15.37
CA VAL A 361 -25.58 -17.52 -14.56
C VAL A 361 -24.07 -17.43 -14.46
N ASP A 362 -23.42 -17.34 -15.61
CA ASP A 362 -22.01 -16.99 -15.80
C ASP A 362 -21.95 -15.84 -16.81
N PHE A 363 -20.85 -15.09 -16.83
CA PHE A 363 -20.67 -13.96 -17.73
C PHE A 363 -19.22 -13.85 -18.20
N GLN A 364 -19.03 -13.86 -19.52
CA GLN A 364 -17.75 -13.61 -20.14
C GLN A 364 -17.91 -12.66 -21.32
N ALA A 365 -17.24 -11.50 -21.26
CA ALA A 365 -17.26 -10.54 -22.34
C ALA A 365 -16.03 -9.61 -22.31
N SER A 366 -15.68 -9.07 -23.46
CA SER A 366 -14.68 -8.01 -23.60
C SER A 366 -15.29 -6.79 -24.26
N PHE A 367 -15.00 -5.62 -23.69
CA PHE A 367 -15.52 -4.33 -24.12
C PHE A 367 -14.39 -3.33 -24.31
N THR A 368 -14.64 -2.32 -25.13
CA THR A 368 -13.81 -1.12 -25.22
C THR A 368 -14.49 0.00 -24.46
N ASP A 369 -13.74 0.78 -23.69
CA ASP A 369 -14.23 1.89 -22.90
C ASP A 369 -13.51 3.20 -23.26
N TRP A 370 -14.31 4.22 -23.57
CA TRP A 370 -13.90 5.57 -23.95
C TRP A 370 -13.79 6.56 -22.78
N ASN A 371 -14.05 6.11 -21.54
CA ASN A 371 -14.09 6.96 -20.36
C ASN A 371 -13.63 6.23 -19.09
N LEU A 372 -12.60 5.37 -19.20
CA LEU A 372 -12.10 4.58 -18.07
C LEU A 372 -10.55 4.55 -18.03
N PRO A 373 -9.90 5.63 -17.60
CA PRO A 373 -8.45 5.74 -17.66
C PRO A 373 -7.75 4.84 -16.63
N LEU A 374 -6.61 4.25 -17.02
CA LEU A 374 -5.66 3.58 -16.12
C LEU A 374 -4.45 4.47 -15.79
N PHE A 375 -4.25 5.58 -16.51
CA PHE A 375 -3.18 6.55 -16.27
C PHE A 375 -3.74 7.89 -15.78
N GLY A 376 -2.89 8.68 -15.14
CA GLY A 376 -3.24 10.06 -14.78
C GLY A 376 -4.16 10.17 -13.56
N GLN A 377 -4.57 11.41 -13.23
CA GLN A 377 -5.27 11.73 -11.99
C GLN A 377 -6.62 10.99 -11.82
N ASN A 378 -7.28 10.67 -12.92
CA ASN A 378 -8.57 9.99 -12.89
C ASN A 378 -8.48 8.45 -12.92
N SER A 379 -7.27 7.89 -12.79
CA SER A 379 -7.03 6.46 -12.86
C SER A 379 -7.91 5.67 -11.87
N ILE A 380 -8.37 4.51 -12.31
CA ILE A 380 -9.09 3.53 -11.48
C ILE A 380 -8.15 2.56 -10.74
N VAL A 381 -6.85 2.59 -11.01
CA VAL A 381 -5.86 1.71 -10.37
C VAL A 381 -5.83 1.96 -8.85
N GLY A 382 -5.86 0.88 -8.06
CA GLY A 382 -5.88 0.96 -6.59
C GLY A 382 -7.24 1.30 -5.98
N ARG A 383 -8.30 1.45 -6.78
CA ARG A 383 -9.70 1.57 -6.31
C ARG A 383 -10.33 0.18 -6.13
N SER A 384 -11.66 0.07 -6.15
CA SER A 384 -12.36 -1.22 -6.08
C SER A 384 -13.47 -1.35 -7.11
N VAL A 385 -13.84 -2.58 -7.44
CA VAL A 385 -15.08 -2.92 -8.15
C VAL A 385 -16.08 -3.50 -7.16
N VAL A 386 -17.34 -3.10 -7.28
CA VAL A 386 -18.47 -3.64 -6.52
C VAL A 386 -19.49 -4.22 -7.47
N LEU A 387 -19.93 -5.44 -7.18
CA LEU A 387 -21.09 -6.09 -7.79
C LEU A 387 -22.29 -5.88 -6.87
N HIS A 388 -23.39 -5.39 -7.43
CA HIS A 388 -24.63 -5.12 -6.71
C HIS A 388 -25.68 -6.17 -7.05
N GLN A 389 -26.55 -6.47 -6.08
CA GLN A 389 -27.80 -7.16 -6.33
C GLN A 389 -28.70 -6.30 -7.25
N PRO A 390 -29.70 -6.89 -7.93
CA PRO A 390 -30.62 -6.13 -8.79
C PRO A 390 -31.34 -4.96 -8.09
N ASN A 391 -31.50 -5.01 -6.76
CA ASN A 391 -32.08 -3.93 -5.95
C ASN A 391 -31.09 -2.81 -5.58
N GLY A 392 -29.83 -2.87 -6.06
CA GLY A 392 -28.77 -1.91 -5.77
C GLY A 392 -27.94 -2.19 -4.52
N THR A 393 -28.28 -3.21 -3.72
CA THR A 393 -27.51 -3.59 -2.53
C THR A 393 -26.15 -4.14 -2.93
N ARG A 394 -25.07 -3.74 -2.24
CA ARG A 394 -23.72 -4.24 -2.51
C ARG A 394 -23.61 -5.71 -2.13
N PHE A 395 -23.07 -6.54 -3.01
CA PHE A 395 -23.05 -7.99 -2.85
C PHE A 395 -21.64 -8.54 -2.72
N ALA A 396 -20.78 -8.30 -3.70
CA ALA A 396 -19.39 -8.76 -3.74
C ALA A 396 -18.49 -7.63 -4.23
N CYS A 397 -17.21 -7.66 -3.89
CA CYS A 397 -16.27 -6.61 -4.25
C CYS A 397 -14.83 -7.10 -4.24
N ALA A 398 -13.96 -6.36 -4.93
CA ALA A 398 -12.51 -6.55 -4.88
C ALA A 398 -11.77 -5.25 -5.19
N SER A 399 -10.57 -5.10 -4.66
CA SER A 399 -9.66 -4.03 -5.06
C SER A 399 -9.15 -4.27 -6.49
N ILE A 400 -9.00 -3.19 -7.25
CA ILE A 400 -8.28 -3.17 -8.52
C ILE A 400 -6.79 -3.11 -8.17
N GLY A 401 -6.06 -4.17 -8.52
CA GLY A 401 -4.63 -4.29 -8.23
C GLY A 401 -3.75 -3.31 -9.00
N TYR A 402 -2.45 -3.54 -8.91
CA TYR A 402 -1.41 -2.79 -9.61
C TYR A 402 -0.81 -3.64 -10.74
N SER A 403 -0.24 -2.99 -11.76
CA SER A 403 0.29 -3.68 -12.94
C SER A 403 1.66 -4.35 -12.71
N GLY A 404 2.10 -4.47 -11.46
CA GLY A 404 3.38 -5.04 -11.05
C GLY A 404 3.62 -4.90 -9.55
N GLU A 405 4.81 -5.29 -9.10
CA GLU A 405 5.25 -5.11 -7.71
C GLU A 405 5.21 -3.62 -7.33
N VAL A 406 4.80 -3.33 -6.10
CA VAL A 406 4.71 -1.96 -5.58
C VAL A 406 5.62 -1.74 -4.38
N ILE A 407 6.06 -0.48 -4.25
CA ILE A 407 6.62 0.06 -3.02
C ILE A 407 5.59 1.00 -2.38
N THR A 408 5.40 0.88 -1.06
CA THR A 408 4.44 1.72 -0.33
C THR A 408 5.12 2.47 0.80
N ALA A 409 4.99 3.80 0.84
CA ALA A 409 5.32 4.59 2.03
C ALA A 409 4.07 4.75 2.92
N ARG A 410 4.26 4.79 4.24
CA ARG A 410 3.19 4.90 5.23
C ARG A 410 3.51 5.98 6.25
N ALA A 411 2.51 6.80 6.56
CA ALA A 411 2.50 7.71 7.70
C ALA A 411 1.37 7.30 8.66
N VAL A 412 1.65 7.20 9.96
CA VAL A 412 0.65 6.82 10.98
C VAL A 412 0.53 7.91 12.02
N PHE A 413 -0.67 8.50 12.13
CA PHE A 413 -1.01 9.49 13.14
C PHE A 413 -1.61 8.81 14.36
N ARG A 414 -1.18 9.21 15.56
CA ARG A 414 -1.51 8.49 16.81
C ARG A 414 -2.01 9.38 17.95
N LYS A 415 -2.03 10.71 17.80
CA LYS A 415 -2.37 11.67 18.89
C LYS A 415 -3.68 12.40 18.58
N THR A 416 -3.64 13.74 18.52
CA THR A 416 -4.77 14.61 18.19
C THR A 416 -5.49 14.16 16.92
N ILE A 417 -4.70 13.86 15.89
CA ILE A 417 -5.15 13.17 14.69
C ILE A 417 -4.72 11.71 14.81
N VAL A 418 -5.64 10.82 14.43
CA VAL A 418 -5.43 9.38 14.33
C VAL A 418 -5.68 8.93 12.90
N GLY A 419 -5.08 7.80 12.53
CA GLY A 419 -5.27 7.19 11.22
C GLY A 419 -3.96 7.05 10.46
N PHE A 420 -4.05 6.95 9.14
CA PHE A 420 -2.88 6.71 8.30
C PHE A 420 -3.02 7.29 6.91
N ILE A 421 -1.87 7.42 6.23
CA ILE A 421 -1.77 7.71 4.81
C ILE A 421 -0.83 6.67 4.19
N LEU A 422 -1.24 6.11 3.05
CA LEU A 422 -0.47 5.19 2.21
C LEU A 422 -0.18 5.85 0.87
N PHE A 423 1.06 5.72 0.42
CA PHE A 423 1.52 6.17 -0.88
C PHE A 423 2.10 4.98 -1.62
N THR A 424 1.39 4.49 -2.64
CA THR A 424 1.76 3.26 -3.36
C THR A 424 2.17 3.58 -4.79
N GLN A 425 3.34 3.11 -5.19
CA GLN A 425 3.91 3.30 -6.53
C GLN A 425 4.51 1.99 -7.05
N LEU A 426 4.59 1.80 -8.37
CA LEU A 426 5.28 0.64 -8.94
C LEU A 426 6.78 0.65 -8.56
N ASN A 427 7.27 -0.48 -8.06
CA ASN A 427 8.65 -0.66 -7.68
C ASN A 427 9.57 -0.48 -8.92
N GLY A 428 10.67 0.25 -8.75
CA GLY A 428 11.63 0.51 -9.84
C GLY A 428 11.15 1.44 -10.97
N ASN A 429 9.90 1.95 -10.93
CA ASN A 429 9.36 2.86 -11.94
C ASN A 429 9.01 4.24 -11.35
N THR A 430 9.98 5.14 -11.40
CA THR A 430 9.88 6.53 -10.93
C THR A 430 9.07 7.46 -11.84
N TYR A 431 8.40 7.00 -12.89
CA TYR A 431 7.42 7.82 -13.62
C TYR A 431 5.98 7.34 -13.45
N SER A 432 5.79 6.17 -12.83
CA SER A 432 4.46 5.63 -12.55
C SER A 432 3.68 6.53 -11.60
N ASP A 433 2.36 6.54 -11.78
CA ASP A 433 1.45 7.30 -10.91
C ASP A 433 1.52 6.77 -9.47
N VAL A 434 1.30 7.66 -8.49
CA VAL A 434 1.26 7.31 -7.07
C VAL A 434 -0.19 7.28 -6.61
N SER A 435 -0.65 6.12 -6.15
CA SER A 435 -1.94 6.01 -5.45
C SER A 435 -1.79 6.50 -4.02
N VAL A 436 -2.63 7.46 -3.63
CA VAL A 436 -2.61 8.05 -2.28
C VAL A 436 -3.92 7.73 -1.59
N PHE A 437 -3.87 6.84 -0.60
CA PHE A 437 -5.04 6.47 0.20
C PHE A 437 -4.85 6.93 1.64
N LEU A 438 -5.83 7.62 2.21
CA LEU A 438 -5.81 8.01 3.60
C LEU A 438 -7.16 7.78 4.29
N ASP A 439 -7.07 7.50 5.58
CA ASP A 439 -8.19 7.45 6.53
C ASP A 439 -7.71 8.14 7.80
N VAL A 440 -8.17 9.38 8.02
CA VAL A 440 -7.69 10.24 9.11
C VAL A 440 -8.86 10.96 9.79
N SER A 441 -8.82 11.02 11.12
CA SER A 441 -9.84 11.67 11.93
C SER A 441 -9.23 12.28 13.20
N TYR A 442 -9.99 13.08 13.91
CA TYR A 442 -9.70 13.39 15.30
C TYR A 442 -9.76 12.13 16.16
N GLY A 443 -8.80 11.97 17.06
CA GLY A 443 -8.76 10.84 18.00
C GLY A 443 -9.76 10.95 19.16
N GLN A 444 -10.11 12.18 19.55
CA GLN A 444 -11.07 12.44 20.62
C GLN A 444 -12.49 12.62 20.06
N PRO A 445 -13.47 11.76 20.43
CA PRO A 445 -14.83 11.81 19.89
C PRO A 445 -15.59 13.11 20.14
N SER A 446 -15.21 13.87 21.16
CA SER A 446 -15.81 15.18 21.50
C SER A 446 -15.31 16.35 20.64
N THR A 447 -14.35 16.11 19.74
CA THR A 447 -13.76 17.18 18.93
C THR A 447 -14.73 17.63 17.82
N PRO A 448 -15.06 18.92 17.71
CA PRO A 448 -15.92 19.41 16.63
C PRO A 448 -15.27 19.17 15.26
N PRO A 449 -16.04 18.78 14.23
CA PRO A 449 -15.51 18.67 12.87
C PRO A 449 -15.00 20.01 12.34
N THR A 450 -13.94 19.97 11.55
CA THR A 450 -13.30 21.14 10.96
C THR A 450 -12.94 20.89 9.49
N GLN A 451 -12.66 21.96 8.75
CA GLN A 451 -12.49 21.90 7.29
C GLN A 451 -11.24 22.64 6.83
N LYS A 452 -10.86 22.41 5.55
CA LYS A 452 -9.79 23.13 4.85
C LYS A 452 -8.43 23.03 5.55
N HIS A 453 -8.07 21.84 5.98
CA HIS A 453 -6.74 21.55 6.51
C HIS A 453 -5.76 21.36 5.37
N HIS A 454 -4.70 22.18 5.37
CA HIS A 454 -3.52 21.89 4.57
C HIS A 454 -2.77 20.68 5.13
N TRP A 455 -2.13 19.93 4.25
CA TRP A 455 -1.31 18.76 4.53
C TRP A 455 -0.22 18.64 3.47
N HIS A 456 1.00 18.39 3.94
CA HIS A 456 2.19 18.42 3.11
C HIS A 456 3.20 17.36 3.54
N ILE A 457 4.04 16.92 2.61
CA ILE A 457 5.29 16.23 2.93
C ILE A 457 6.34 17.29 3.27
N HIS A 458 6.96 17.18 4.44
CA HIS A 458 8.01 18.08 4.90
C HIS A 458 9.40 17.52 4.64
N SER A 459 10.43 18.36 4.75
CA SER A 459 11.79 18.01 4.34
C SER A 459 12.46 17.00 5.28
N PHE A 460 12.16 17.02 6.58
CA PHE A 460 12.83 16.19 7.58
C PHE A 460 11.84 15.28 8.32
N PRO A 461 12.32 14.15 8.86
CA PRO A 461 11.54 13.38 9.82
C PRO A 461 11.38 14.16 11.13
N ILE A 462 10.49 13.69 12.00
CA ILE A 462 10.40 14.13 13.39
C ILE A 462 11.73 13.79 14.08
N SER A 463 12.31 14.76 14.77
CA SER A 463 13.65 14.70 15.34
C SER A 463 13.70 15.43 16.69
N THR A 464 12.79 15.05 17.58
CA THR A 464 12.74 15.52 18.99
C THR A 464 13.21 14.42 19.93
N GLU A 465 13.33 14.70 21.24
CA GLU A 465 13.83 13.71 22.20
C GLU A 465 12.84 12.56 22.36
N THR A 466 11.55 12.85 22.25
CA THR A 466 10.50 11.85 22.07
C THR A 466 9.47 12.31 21.05
N ASP A 467 8.84 11.36 20.36
CA ASP A 467 7.67 11.65 19.51
C ASP A 467 6.48 12.23 20.32
N ALA A 468 6.55 12.20 21.67
CA ALA A 468 5.56 12.79 22.56
C ALA A 468 5.72 14.31 22.73
N ASP A 469 6.90 14.87 22.46
CA ASP A 469 7.28 16.25 22.80
C ASP A 469 6.32 17.30 22.20
N GLU A 470 6.03 18.34 22.98
CA GLU A 470 5.25 19.50 22.52
C GLU A 470 6.02 20.21 21.40
N GLY A 471 5.33 20.53 20.29
CA GLY A 471 5.97 21.14 19.13
C GLY A 471 6.87 20.20 18.31
N CYS A 472 6.82 18.88 18.52
CA CYS A 472 7.60 17.90 17.73
C CYS A 472 7.50 18.08 16.21
N CYS A 473 6.34 18.55 15.72
CA CYS A 473 6.14 18.81 14.30
C CYS A 473 6.96 19.98 13.74
N GLU A 474 7.52 20.87 14.57
CA GLU A 474 8.39 21.95 14.10
C GLU A 474 9.75 21.43 13.61
N SER A 475 10.22 20.30 14.13
CA SER A 475 11.51 19.70 13.74
C SER A 475 11.52 19.22 12.29
N THR A 476 10.36 19.05 11.65
CA THR A 476 10.24 18.54 10.28
C THR A 476 10.67 19.56 9.22
N GLY A 477 10.93 20.82 9.61
CA GLY A 477 11.37 21.88 8.71
C GLY A 477 10.26 22.39 7.78
N GLY A 478 10.62 22.90 6.60
CA GLY A 478 9.67 23.35 5.57
C GLY A 478 9.15 22.22 4.68
N HIS A 479 8.30 22.57 3.72
CA HIS A 479 7.77 21.62 2.73
C HIS A 479 8.90 20.99 1.92
N TRP A 480 8.69 19.76 1.46
CA TRP A 480 9.64 19.08 0.60
C TRP A 480 9.56 19.63 -0.83
N ASN A 481 10.58 20.41 -1.20
CA ASN A 481 10.65 21.12 -2.47
C ASN A 481 12.00 20.90 -3.18
N PRO A 482 12.26 19.67 -3.70
CA PRO A 482 13.56 19.31 -4.27
C PRO A 482 13.87 20.01 -5.61
N TYR A 483 12.86 20.63 -6.24
CA TYR A 483 12.99 21.33 -7.51
C TYR A 483 12.99 22.86 -7.37
N ASN A 484 13.04 23.37 -6.12
CA ASN A 484 13.08 24.79 -5.80
C ASN A 484 11.94 25.60 -6.46
N ILE A 485 10.73 25.06 -6.45
CA ILE A 485 9.53 25.77 -6.90
C ILE A 485 9.35 27.02 -6.04
N SER A 486 9.18 28.18 -6.67
CA SER A 486 9.03 29.45 -5.96
C SER A 486 7.66 29.57 -5.29
N THR A 487 7.65 29.71 -3.96
CA THR A 487 6.42 29.87 -3.15
C THR A 487 6.18 31.30 -2.67
N SER A 488 7.15 32.19 -2.84
CA SER A 488 7.14 33.57 -2.30
C SER A 488 6.31 34.55 -3.12
N VAL A 489 5.77 34.12 -4.26
CA VAL A 489 5.00 34.95 -5.20
C VAL A 489 3.52 34.58 -5.14
N ASN A 490 2.63 35.58 -5.26
CA ASN A 490 1.18 35.36 -5.31
C ASN A 490 0.76 34.37 -6.41
N SER A 491 1.58 34.20 -7.45
CA SER A 491 1.34 33.24 -8.53
C SER A 491 1.42 31.78 -8.08
N TYR A 492 2.11 31.43 -6.97
CA TYR A 492 2.15 30.03 -6.51
C TYR A 492 0.74 29.48 -6.24
N LYS A 493 -0.10 30.24 -5.52
CA LYS A 493 -1.47 29.82 -5.19
C LYS A 493 -2.35 29.59 -6.42
N VAL A 494 -2.02 30.26 -7.53
CA VAL A 494 -2.75 30.21 -8.80
C VAL A 494 -2.19 29.13 -9.73
N ASN A 495 -0.87 28.96 -9.73
CA ASN A 495 -0.15 28.05 -10.62
C ASN A 495 -0.14 26.62 -10.09
N CYS A 496 0.03 26.44 -8.78
CA CYS A 496 -0.03 25.15 -8.14
C CYS A 496 -1.49 24.73 -7.95
N LYS A 497 -1.95 23.84 -8.83
CA LYS A 497 -3.32 23.33 -8.89
C LYS A 497 -3.34 21.91 -9.48
N PRO A 498 -4.45 21.16 -9.34
CA PRO A 498 -4.55 19.79 -9.85
C PRO A 498 -4.22 19.65 -11.35
N ASP A 499 -4.60 20.63 -12.17
CA ASP A 499 -4.37 20.63 -13.62
C ASP A 499 -2.90 20.88 -14.02
N CYS A 500 -2.08 21.41 -13.11
CA CYS A 500 -0.66 21.67 -13.34
C CYS A 500 0.18 21.30 -12.09
N PRO A 501 0.25 20.01 -11.74
CA PRO A 501 0.87 19.59 -10.49
C PRO A 501 2.40 19.78 -10.51
N PHE A 502 3.00 19.93 -11.69
CA PHE A 502 4.42 20.27 -11.85
C PHE A 502 4.78 21.68 -11.36
N ALA A 503 3.81 22.58 -11.24
CA ALA A 503 4.01 23.92 -10.69
C ALA A 503 3.90 23.96 -9.15
N CYS A 504 3.68 22.81 -8.52
CA CYS A 504 3.59 22.68 -7.06
C CYS A 504 4.91 22.22 -6.46
N GLU A 505 5.15 22.59 -5.21
CA GLU A 505 6.14 21.86 -4.42
C GLU A 505 5.77 20.37 -4.40
N VAL A 506 6.77 19.49 -4.49
CA VAL A 506 6.51 18.03 -4.53
C VAL A 506 5.72 17.59 -3.30
N GLY A 507 6.03 18.18 -2.14
CA GLY A 507 5.33 17.94 -0.89
C GLY A 507 3.98 18.63 -0.75
N ASP A 508 3.55 19.52 -1.64
CA ASP A 508 2.25 20.20 -1.52
C ASP A 508 1.10 19.34 -2.07
N LEU A 509 0.58 18.45 -1.23
CA LEU A 509 -0.52 17.55 -1.59
C LEU A 509 -1.88 18.22 -1.52
N SER A 510 -2.00 19.30 -0.76
CA SER A 510 -3.26 20.02 -0.59
C SER A 510 -3.71 20.71 -1.86
N ARG A 511 -2.78 21.39 -2.53
CA ARG A 511 -3.08 22.13 -3.76
C ARG A 511 -3.05 21.23 -4.99
N LYS A 512 -2.20 20.19 -5.00
CA LYS A 512 -2.20 19.19 -6.08
C LYS A 512 -3.47 18.33 -6.10
N GLN A 513 -4.03 18.05 -4.92
CA GLN A 513 -5.19 17.19 -4.76
C GLN A 513 -6.33 18.00 -4.13
N SER A 514 -6.54 17.86 -2.84
CA SER A 514 -7.48 18.67 -2.08
C SER A 514 -7.01 18.86 -0.64
N MET A 515 -7.52 19.92 0.00
CA MET A 515 -7.45 20.05 1.46
C MET A 515 -8.30 18.99 2.15
N LEU A 516 -7.99 18.71 3.42
CA LEU A 516 -8.69 17.70 4.22
C LEU A 516 -9.80 18.34 5.07
N ASN A 517 -10.89 17.61 5.23
CA ASN A 517 -11.90 17.85 6.26
C ASN A 517 -11.73 16.77 7.33
N LEU A 518 -11.78 17.17 8.60
CA LEU A 518 -11.51 16.28 9.72
C LEU A 518 -12.74 16.21 10.62
N GLY A 519 -13.28 15.01 10.77
CA GLY A 519 -14.32 14.69 11.75
C GLY A 519 -13.78 13.72 12.81
N THR A 520 -14.69 13.07 13.55
CA THR A 520 -14.35 12.09 14.59
C THR A 520 -14.71 10.65 14.22
N GLU A 521 -15.38 10.44 13.08
CA GLU A 521 -15.85 9.14 12.64
C GLU A 521 -14.80 8.41 11.78
N MET A 522 -13.79 7.82 12.43
CA MET A 522 -12.76 7.02 11.76
C MET A 522 -13.39 5.83 10.99
N GLY A 523 -12.88 5.54 9.79
CA GLY A 523 -13.38 4.43 8.97
C GLY A 523 -14.62 4.75 8.14
N LYS A 524 -15.21 5.94 8.29
CA LYS A 524 -16.35 6.41 7.48
C LYS A 524 -15.87 7.04 6.17
N PRO A 525 -16.75 7.19 5.16
CA PRO A 525 -16.35 7.81 3.90
C PRO A 525 -15.88 9.26 4.06
N THR A 526 -16.35 9.95 5.11
CA THR A 526 -15.99 11.34 5.44
C THR A 526 -14.57 11.50 5.98
N SER A 527 -13.94 10.45 6.51
CA SER A 527 -12.54 10.46 6.96
C SER A 527 -11.55 9.99 5.88
N LYS A 528 -12.06 9.53 4.73
CA LYS A 528 -11.30 8.83 3.69
C LYS A 528 -11.13 9.65 2.42
N TYR A 529 -9.94 9.55 1.83
CA TYR A 529 -9.64 10.12 0.52
C TYR A 529 -8.79 9.16 -0.31
N PHE A 530 -8.99 9.19 -1.63
CA PHE A 530 -8.17 8.46 -2.58
C PHE A 530 -7.83 9.34 -3.77
N PHE A 531 -6.54 9.56 -4.00
CA PHE A 531 -6.01 10.37 -5.08
C PHE A 531 -5.02 9.61 -5.95
N THR A 532 -4.77 10.12 -7.14
CA THR A 532 -3.69 9.67 -8.00
C THR A 532 -2.79 10.86 -8.34
N ASP A 533 -1.57 10.85 -7.82
CA ASP A 533 -0.58 11.88 -8.13
C ASP A 533 0.29 11.46 -9.32
N THR A 534 0.41 12.35 -10.30
CA THR A 534 1.09 12.11 -11.57
C THR A 534 2.54 12.63 -11.60
N THR A 535 2.99 13.28 -10.53
CA THR A 535 4.33 13.90 -10.46
C THR A 535 5.40 12.94 -9.96
N SER A 536 5.04 11.71 -9.56
CA SER A 536 5.93 10.64 -9.09
C SER A 536 6.91 11.02 -7.98
N TRP A 537 6.92 10.27 -6.89
CA TRP A 537 7.66 10.66 -5.70
C TRP A 537 8.86 9.74 -5.47
N MET A 538 9.81 9.88 -6.40
CA MET A 538 11.25 9.58 -6.38
C MET A 538 11.70 8.34 -5.57
N SER A 539 12.40 7.43 -6.24
CA SER A 539 13.21 6.38 -5.61
C SER A 539 14.61 6.90 -5.23
N GLY A 540 15.34 6.16 -4.40
CA GLY A 540 16.72 6.51 -4.02
C GLY A 540 16.83 7.76 -3.14
N LEU A 541 17.89 8.55 -3.32
CA LEU A 541 18.20 9.73 -2.47
C LEU A 541 17.14 10.85 -2.50
N GLY A 542 16.26 10.82 -3.50
CA GLY A 542 15.15 11.75 -3.61
C GLY A 542 13.87 11.29 -2.92
N SER A 543 13.86 10.16 -2.22
CA SER A 543 12.61 9.56 -1.73
C SER A 543 11.87 10.39 -0.67
N MET A 544 10.55 10.16 -0.60
CA MET A 544 9.71 10.63 0.51
C MET A 544 9.94 9.81 1.78
N ILE A 545 10.41 8.57 1.66
CA ILE A 545 10.72 7.72 2.81
C ILE A 545 11.90 8.35 3.58
N GLY A 546 11.76 8.44 4.91
CA GLY A 546 12.69 9.16 5.77
C GLY A 546 12.34 10.63 5.97
N ARG A 547 11.18 11.09 5.46
CA ARG A 547 10.61 12.42 5.71
C ARG A 547 9.41 12.33 6.65
N SER A 548 8.53 13.33 6.63
CA SER A 548 7.30 13.34 7.42
C SER A 548 6.13 13.96 6.65
N VAL A 549 4.91 13.57 7.00
CA VAL A 549 3.69 14.30 6.63
C VAL A 549 3.30 15.19 7.79
N VAL A 550 2.89 16.42 7.50
CA VAL A 550 2.34 17.38 8.46
C VAL A 550 0.92 17.74 8.02
N ILE A 551 0.00 17.78 8.98
CA ILE A 551 -1.36 18.32 8.84
C ILE A 551 -1.42 19.63 9.62
N HIS A 552 -1.92 20.67 8.96
CA HIS A 552 -2.02 22.03 9.48
C HIS A 552 -3.40 22.32 10.08
N GLY A 553 -3.55 23.50 10.70
CA GLY A 553 -4.79 23.93 11.34
C GLY A 553 -5.97 24.09 10.38
N PRO A 554 -7.19 24.21 10.91
CA PRO A 554 -8.39 24.40 10.12
C PRO A 554 -8.40 25.76 9.42
N ASP A 555 -9.28 25.92 8.43
CA ASP A 555 -9.49 27.19 7.71
C ASP A 555 -8.19 27.75 7.12
N GLU A 556 -7.39 26.87 6.52
CA GLU A 556 -6.09 27.18 5.91
C GLU A 556 -5.04 27.72 6.90
N ALA A 557 -5.22 27.55 8.21
CA ALA A 557 -4.30 28.05 9.22
C ALA A 557 -2.92 27.37 9.14
N ALA A 558 -1.85 28.16 9.19
CA ALA A 558 -0.47 27.68 8.98
C ALA A 558 0.08 26.80 10.12
N ARG A 559 -0.48 26.86 11.33
CA ARG A 559 0.01 26.10 12.50
C ARG A 559 -0.03 24.59 12.23
N ARG A 560 0.99 23.85 12.66
CA ARG A 560 1.05 22.37 12.54
C ARG A 560 0.23 21.75 13.67
N ILE A 561 -0.70 20.85 13.37
CA ILE A 561 -1.55 20.20 14.38
C ILE A 561 -1.28 18.72 14.54
N ALA A 562 -0.69 18.09 13.53
CA ALA A 562 -0.24 16.70 13.60
C ALA A 562 0.88 16.46 12.60
N CYS A 563 1.73 15.49 12.91
CA CYS A 563 2.78 15.04 12.01
C CYS A 563 3.06 13.56 12.23
N ALA A 564 3.59 12.90 11.20
CA ALA A 564 4.00 11.51 11.25
C ALA A 564 5.17 11.25 10.29
N ASN A 565 6.12 10.43 10.70
CA ASN A 565 7.22 10.00 9.82
C ASN A 565 6.70 9.15 8.65
N LEU A 566 7.30 9.35 7.48
CA LEU A 566 7.10 8.54 6.30
C LEU A 566 8.10 7.39 6.29
N THR A 567 7.61 6.19 6.55
CA THR A 567 8.41 4.98 6.61
C THR A 567 7.97 3.98 5.54
N LEU A 568 8.81 2.98 5.27
CA LEU A 568 8.44 1.93 4.33
C LEU A 568 7.32 1.06 4.96
N HIS A 569 6.22 0.88 4.24
CA HIS A 569 5.23 -0.12 4.61
C HIS A 569 5.78 -1.51 4.31
N ARG A 570 6.09 -2.27 5.36
CA ARG A 570 6.55 -3.64 5.26
C ARG A 570 5.36 -4.55 5.01
N PHE A 571 5.33 -5.19 3.84
CA PHE A 571 4.36 -6.26 3.60
C PHE A 571 4.75 -7.49 4.41
N PRO A 572 3.82 -8.09 5.16
CA PRO A 572 4.12 -9.26 5.97
C PRO A 572 4.39 -10.49 5.10
N SER A 573 5.33 -11.31 5.56
CA SER A 573 5.66 -12.62 5.01
C SER A 573 5.84 -13.61 6.15
N ALA A 574 5.43 -14.86 5.92
CA ALA A 574 5.54 -15.92 6.91
C ALA A 574 5.80 -17.26 6.24
N SER A 575 6.38 -18.18 7.00
CA SER A 575 6.60 -19.55 6.53
C SER A 575 6.40 -20.57 7.62
N THR A 576 6.16 -21.81 7.21
CA THR A 576 6.10 -22.96 8.12
C THR A 576 7.48 -23.32 8.63
N GLY A 577 7.59 -23.54 9.94
CA GLY A 577 8.80 -24.03 10.60
C GLY A 577 8.97 -25.55 10.53
N SER A 578 9.69 -26.10 11.50
CA SER A 578 9.93 -27.54 11.63
C SER A 578 8.66 -28.30 11.98
N TRP A 579 8.42 -29.39 11.27
CA TRP A 579 7.26 -30.25 11.50
C TRP A 579 7.45 -31.17 12.70
N GLN A 580 6.35 -31.42 13.41
CA GLN A 580 6.25 -32.30 14.57
C GLN A 580 5.05 -33.25 14.40
N GLY A 581 5.08 -34.39 15.07
CA GLY A 581 4.00 -35.40 15.01
C GLY A 581 4.52 -36.79 14.63
N SER A 582 3.61 -37.75 14.57
CA SER A 582 3.91 -39.17 14.36
C SER A 582 3.85 -39.61 12.89
N GLY A 583 3.37 -38.75 11.99
CA GLY A 583 3.36 -39.00 10.54
C GLY A 583 4.71 -38.77 9.86
N SER A 584 4.75 -38.93 8.54
CA SER A 584 5.91 -38.62 7.68
C SER A 584 5.70 -37.39 6.78
N SER A 585 4.48 -36.85 6.73
CA SER A 585 4.12 -35.74 5.83
C SER A 585 4.73 -34.42 6.27
N SER A 586 5.58 -33.84 5.44
CA SER A 586 6.26 -32.58 5.72
C SER A 586 6.24 -31.68 4.50
N GLY A 587 6.89 -30.52 4.58
CA GLY A 587 6.96 -29.59 3.47
C GLY A 587 7.29 -28.17 3.89
N HIS A 588 7.02 -27.23 3.00
CA HIS A 588 7.15 -25.81 3.24
C HIS A 588 5.96 -25.08 2.62
N MET A 589 5.28 -24.26 3.44
CA MET A 589 4.35 -23.26 2.93
C MET A 589 4.91 -21.87 3.19
N HIS A 590 4.90 -21.05 2.14
CA HIS A 590 5.27 -19.64 2.20
C HIS A 590 4.02 -18.79 1.97
N PHE A 591 3.85 -17.77 2.80
CA PHE A 591 2.72 -16.85 2.78
C PHE A 591 3.25 -15.43 2.62
N SER A 592 2.78 -14.67 1.64
CA SER A 592 3.22 -13.29 1.43
C SER A 592 2.14 -12.37 0.90
N GLN A 593 2.16 -11.12 1.36
CA GLN A 593 1.41 -10.03 0.74
C GLN A 593 2.37 -9.16 -0.08
N THR A 594 1.91 -8.63 -1.21
CA THR A 594 2.74 -7.83 -2.13
C THR A 594 2.16 -6.44 -2.42
N SER A 595 1.02 -6.11 -1.81
CA SER A 595 0.39 -4.80 -1.87
C SER A 595 -0.50 -4.58 -0.63
N PRO A 596 -0.83 -3.32 -0.26
CA PRO A 596 -1.48 -3.04 1.03
C PRO A 596 -2.90 -3.61 1.15
N GLN A 597 -3.59 -3.81 0.02
CA GLN A 597 -4.94 -4.41 -0.06
C GLN A 597 -4.93 -5.72 -0.85
N GLY A 598 -3.75 -6.30 -1.06
CA GLY A 598 -3.57 -7.56 -1.77
C GLY A 598 -4.01 -8.77 -0.95
N ALA A 599 -4.51 -9.78 -1.64
CA ALA A 599 -4.69 -11.12 -1.10
C ALA A 599 -3.36 -11.70 -0.63
N THR A 600 -3.43 -12.67 0.28
CA THR A 600 -2.25 -13.45 0.68
C THR A 600 -1.92 -14.45 -0.42
N ASN A 601 -0.68 -14.41 -0.93
CA ASN A 601 -0.15 -15.43 -1.84
C ASN A 601 0.36 -16.61 -1.01
N LEU A 602 -0.01 -17.82 -1.40
CA LEU A 602 0.42 -19.07 -0.76
C LEU A 602 1.21 -19.89 -1.78
N HIS A 603 2.48 -20.15 -1.49
CA HIS A 603 3.26 -21.17 -2.18
C HIS A 603 3.32 -22.41 -1.30
N ILE A 604 2.63 -23.47 -1.73
CA ILE A 604 2.47 -24.71 -0.97
C ILE A 604 3.34 -25.79 -1.60
N PHE A 605 4.23 -26.37 -0.82
CA PHE A 605 4.93 -27.61 -1.15
C PHE A 605 4.80 -28.59 0.01
N LEU A 606 4.08 -29.70 -0.20
CA LEU A 606 3.95 -30.79 0.77
C LEU A 606 4.38 -32.11 0.13
N SER A 607 5.00 -32.98 0.91
CA SER A 607 5.48 -34.30 0.49
C SER A 607 5.30 -35.31 1.62
N GLY A 608 5.57 -36.60 1.35
CA GLY A 608 5.36 -37.66 2.32
C GLY A 608 3.88 -37.84 2.70
N LEU A 609 2.95 -37.47 1.80
CA LEU A 609 1.51 -37.57 2.04
C LEU A 609 1.01 -39.01 2.02
N GLU A 610 1.71 -39.88 1.26
CA GLU A 610 1.52 -41.33 1.18
C GLU A 610 0.07 -41.78 0.92
N ALA A 611 -0.75 -40.94 0.29
CA ALA A 611 -2.20 -41.12 0.20
C ALA A 611 -2.90 -41.32 1.56
N ARG A 612 -2.28 -40.95 2.68
CA ARG A 612 -2.85 -41.04 4.04
C ARG A 612 -3.40 -39.70 4.52
N ALA A 613 -2.93 -38.60 3.93
CA ALA A 613 -3.35 -37.24 4.27
C ALA A 613 -4.78 -36.94 3.80
N GLY A 614 -5.47 -36.11 4.58
CA GLY A 614 -6.84 -35.62 4.36
C GLY A 614 -6.86 -34.09 4.26
N GLY A 615 -7.40 -33.43 5.28
CA GLY A 615 -7.46 -31.97 5.37
C GLY A 615 -6.17 -31.33 5.90
N TYR A 616 -6.04 -30.02 5.69
CA TYR A 616 -4.96 -29.23 6.27
C TYR A 616 -5.44 -27.82 6.60
N HIS A 617 -5.16 -27.39 7.83
CA HIS A 617 -5.80 -26.21 8.42
C HIS A 617 -4.83 -25.41 9.29
N VAL A 618 -5.08 -24.10 9.40
CA VAL A 618 -4.49 -23.26 10.44
C VAL A 618 -5.31 -23.41 11.72
N HIS A 619 -4.64 -23.69 12.83
CA HIS A 619 -5.21 -23.87 14.16
C HIS A 619 -5.04 -22.63 15.03
N LEU A 620 -5.74 -22.58 16.17
CA LEU A 620 -5.80 -21.39 17.02
C LEU A 620 -4.45 -21.03 17.68
N LEU A 621 -3.65 -21.99 18.12
CA LEU A 621 -2.47 -21.73 18.95
C LEU A 621 -1.17 -22.23 18.31
N PRO A 622 -0.02 -21.64 18.67
CA PRO A 622 1.29 -22.21 18.36
C PRO A 622 1.57 -23.48 19.16
N ILE A 623 2.37 -24.36 18.58
CA ILE A 623 2.80 -25.64 19.13
C ILE A 623 3.68 -25.43 20.36
N LYS A 624 3.34 -26.14 21.44
CA LYS A 624 4.28 -26.47 22.51
C LYS A 624 4.95 -27.80 22.18
N SER A 625 6.26 -27.80 21.95
CA SER A 625 6.99 -29.03 21.57
C SER A 625 6.90 -30.12 22.64
N GLY A 626 6.85 -31.37 22.21
CA GLY A 626 6.71 -32.55 23.07
C GLY A 626 6.00 -33.70 22.35
N GLU A 627 5.73 -34.80 23.06
CA GLU A 627 5.04 -35.97 22.48
C GLU A 627 3.64 -35.62 21.96
N ASP A 628 2.93 -34.73 22.65
CA ASP A 628 1.59 -34.25 22.29
C ASP A 628 1.59 -32.91 21.54
N ALA A 629 2.65 -32.62 20.76
CA ALA A 629 2.82 -31.34 20.05
C ALA A 629 1.59 -30.92 19.23
N CYS A 630 0.94 -31.87 18.57
CA CYS A 630 -0.20 -31.60 17.70
C CYS A 630 -1.56 -31.83 18.38
N SER A 631 -1.65 -32.11 19.68
CA SER A 631 -2.93 -32.50 20.33
C SER A 631 -3.96 -31.37 20.41
N ASN A 632 -5.24 -31.73 20.62
CA ASN A 632 -6.33 -30.76 20.79
C ASN A 632 -6.07 -29.82 21.96
N GLU A 633 -5.52 -30.35 23.05
CA GLU A 633 -5.19 -29.64 24.28
C GLU A 633 -4.07 -28.62 24.06
N ASN A 634 -3.16 -28.89 23.13
CA ASN A 634 -1.99 -28.06 22.88
C ASN A 634 -2.27 -26.90 21.90
N ILE A 635 -2.86 -27.23 20.73
CA ILE A 635 -3.04 -26.26 19.64
C ILE A 635 -4.50 -25.86 19.36
N MET A 636 -5.46 -26.46 20.07
CA MET A 636 -6.91 -26.22 19.94
C MET A 636 -7.45 -26.47 18.53
N GLY A 637 -8.71 -26.11 18.25
CA GLY A 637 -9.37 -26.34 16.96
C GLY A 637 -8.89 -25.41 15.83
N HIS A 638 -9.62 -25.45 14.71
CA HIS A 638 -9.35 -24.62 13.55
C HIS A 638 -9.52 -23.13 13.86
N PHE A 639 -8.79 -22.28 13.15
CA PHE A 639 -8.91 -20.84 13.28
C PHE A 639 -10.16 -20.32 12.55
N ASN A 640 -11.21 -20.02 13.31
CA ASN A 640 -12.52 -19.59 12.79
C ASN A 640 -13.07 -18.36 13.55
N PRO A 641 -12.45 -17.17 13.40
CA PRO A 641 -12.84 -15.97 14.16
C PRO A 641 -14.21 -15.42 13.78
N TYR A 642 -14.75 -15.78 12.61
CA TYR A 642 -16.08 -15.37 12.14
C TYR A 642 -17.17 -16.40 12.41
N ALA A 643 -16.86 -17.47 13.15
CA ALA A 643 -17.80 -18.55 13.48
C ALA A 643 -18.53 -19.10 12.24
N VAL A 644 -17.81 -19.28 11.14
CA VAL A 644 -18.33 -19.88 9.90
C VAL A 644 -18.92 -21.25 10.23
N ASN A 645 -20.18 -21.45 9.84
CA ASN A 645 -20.85 -22.74 10.00
C ASN A 645 -20.37 -23.71 8.92
N VAL A 646 -19.41 -24.57 9.28
CA VAL A 646 -18.79 -25.55 8.40
C VAL A 646 -19.79 -26.51 7.73
N SER A 647 -20.95 -26.76 8.33
CA SER A 647 -21.99 -27.61 7.74
C SER A 647 -22.68 -26.97 6.53
N LEU A 648 -22.56 -25.66 6.36
CA LEU A 648 -23.07 -24.90 5.22
C LEU A 648 -21.98 -24.56 4.20
N SER A 649 -20.71 -24.83 4.52
CA SER A 649 -19.60 -24.59 3.60
C SER A 649 -19.71 -25.51 2.37
N PRO A 650 -19.42 -25.01 1.15
CA PRO A 650 -19.44 -25.85 -0.04
C PRO A 650 -18.39 -26.95 0.02
N SER A 651 -18.53 -27.97 -0.82
CA SER A 651 -17.52 -29.03 -0.92
C SER A 651 -16.12 -28.45 -1.21
N PRO A 652 -15.04 -29.02 -0.67
CA PRO A 652 -13.70 -28.45 -0.78
C PRO A 652 -13.23 -28.15 -2.21
N GLY A 653 -12.63 -26.98 -2.40
CA GLY A 653 -12.19 -26.45 -3.69
C GLY A 653 -13.29 -25.74 -4.51
N ASN A 654 -14.57 -25.90 -4.15
CA ASN A 654 -15.67 -25.37 -4.96
C ASN A 654 -16.15 -23.99 -4.49
N GLY A 655 -16.22 -23.73 -3.19
CA GLY A 655 -16.69 -22.46 -2.63
C GLY A 655 -15.69 -21.31 -2.76
N THR A 656 -16.14 -20.09 -2.53
CA THR A 656 -15.27 -18.91 -2.41
C THR A 656 -14.58 -18.87 -1.06
N VAL A 657 -13.44 -18.17 -0.98
CA VAL A 657 -12.58 -18.19 0.23
C VAL A 657 -13.27 -17.68 1.50
N ASP A 658 -14.31 -16.85 1.37
CA ASP A 658 -15.13 -16.32 2.47
C ASP A 658 -16.18 -17.30 3.01
N GLN A 659 -16.45 -18.41 2.31
CA GLN A 659 -17.44 -19.43 2.71
C GLN A 659 -16.85 -20.51 3.62
N TYR A 660 -15.55 -20.44 3.91
CA TYR A 660 -14.81 -21.37 4.76
C TYR A 660 -14.25 -20.63 5.97
N GLU A 661 -13.92 -21.39 7.01
CA GLU A 661 -13.14 -20.88 8.14
C GLU A 661 -11.85 -20.22 7.61
N ILE A 662 -11.36 -19.15 8.25
CA ILE A 662 -10.11 -18.51 7.82
C ILE A 662 -8.98 -19.55 7.73
N GLY A 663 -8.90 -20.45 8.72
CA GLY A 663 -7.90 -21.50 8.77
C GLY A 663 -8.14 -22.70 7.85
N ASP A 664 -9.28 -22.84 7.17
CA ASP A 664 -9.59 -24.04 6.39
C ASP A 664 -9.01 -23.99 4.97
N ILE A 665 -7.71 -24.26 4.86
CA ILE A 665 -6.98 -24.22 3.58
C ILE A 665 -7.44 -25.36 2.66
N SER A 666 -7.68 -26.56 3.19
CA SER A 666 -8.21 -27.67 2.38
C SER A 666 -9.62 -27.41 1.86
N GLY A 667 -10.51 -26.81 2.64
CA GLY A 667 -11.84 -26.40 2.20
C GLY A 667 -11.77 -25.42 1.05
N LYS A 668 -10.89 -24.43 1.13
CA LYS A 668 -10.70 -23.43 0.07
C LYS A 668 -10.05 -24.00 -1.20
N PHE A 669 -9.05 -24.89 -1.05
CA PHE A 669 -8.14 -25.25 -2.14
C PHE A 669 -8.05 -26.75 -2.47
N GLY A 670 -8.90 -27.58 -1.86
CA GLY A 670 -8.99 -29.02 -2.08
C GLY A 670 -8.25 -29.86 -1.02
N TYR A 671 -8.66 -31.12 -0.86
CA TYR A 671 -8.03 -32.08 0.06
C TYR A 671 -6.69 -32.63 -0.46
N LEU A 672 -5.90 -33.22 0.44
CA LEU A 672 -4.67 -33.96 0.15
C LEU A 672 -4.91 -35.47 -0.11
N THR A 673 -6.17 -35.88 -0.19
CA THR A 673 -6.57 -37.27 -0.38
C THR A 673 -6.01 -37.82 -1.70
N ASP A 674 -5.51 -39.06 -1.65
CA ASP A 674 -4.89 -39.76 -2.78
C ASP A 674 -3.63 -39.07 -3.37
N GLN A 675 -3.10 -38.05 -2.69
CA GLN A 675 -1.85 -37.38 -3.09
C GLN A 675 -0.63 -37.99 -2.39
N TYR A 676 0.51 -38.00 -3.08
CA TYR A 676 1.82 -38.29 -2.48
C TYR A 676 2.62 -37.02 -2.21
N GLN A 677 2.37 -35.98 -3.00
CA GLN A 677 2.95 -34.65 -2.91
C GLN A 677 1.94 -33.62 -3.41
N LEU A 678 2.06 -32.37 -2.95
CA LEU A 678 1.29 -31.23 -3.44
C LEU A 678 2.26 -30.09 -3.72
N GLN A 679 2.21 -29.53 -4.93
CA GLN A 679 2.82 -28.24 -5.24
C GLN A 679 1.75 -27.32 -5.82
N LYS A 680 1.45 -26.20 -5.14
CA LYS A 680 0.37 -25.30 -5.54
C LYS A 680 0.73 -23.85 -5.25
N HIS A 681 0.29 -22.93 -6.12
CA HIS A 681 0.32 -21.49 -5.87
C HIS A 681 -1.12 -20.97 -5.93
N VAL A 682 -1.58 -20.32 -4.86
CA VAL A 682 -2.95 -19.79 -4.74
C VAL A 682 -2.95 -18.43 -4.06
N MET A 683 -4.02 -17.66 -4.27
CA MET A 683 -4.28 -16.41 -3.55
C MET A 683 -5.50 -16.57 -2.65
N ASP A 684 -5.44 -16.00 -1.46
CA ASP A 684 -6.53 -16.01 -0.48
C ASP A 684 -6.76 -14.61 0.09
N SER A 685 -7.87 -13.98 -0.30
CA SER A 685 -8.30 -12.69 0.25
C SER A 685 -8.92 -12.82 1.65
N ASN A 686 -9.14 -14.06 2.11
CA ASN A 686 -9.68 -14.45 3.42
C ASN A 686 -8.65 -15.13 4.35
N LEU A 687 -7.36 -14.77 4.24
CA LEU A 687 -6.27 -15.32 5.06
C LEU A 687 -5.24 -14.24 5.45
N PRO A 688 -5.58 -13.32 6.37
CA PRO A 688 -4.74 -12.17 6.67
C PRO A 688 -3.42 -12.56 7.38
N LEU A 689 -2.34 -11.83 7.07
CA LEU A 689 -1.02 -11.95 7.72
C LEU A 689 -0.74 -10.84 8.74
N SER A 690 -1.67 -9.90 8.91
CA SER A 690 -1.57 -8.79 9.86
C SER A 690 -2.95 -8.45 10.43
N GLY A 691 -2.96 -7.64 11.48
CA GLY A 691 -4.15 -7.29 12.22
C GLY A 691 -4.67 -8.42 13.10
N PRO A 692 -5.83 -8.23 13.73
CA PRO A 692 -6.36 -9.12 14.77
C PRO A 692 -6.58 -10.57 14.36
N ASN A 693 -6.83 -10.81 13.06
CA ASN A 693 -7.08 -12.13 12.52
C ASN A 693 -5.85 -12.77 11.87
N SER A 694 -4.65 -12.22 12.10
CA SER A 694 -3.42 -12.76 11.51
C SER A 694 -3.24 -14.26 11.81
N ILE A 695 -2.79 -15.00 10.80
CA ILE A 695 -2.37 -16.41 10.96
C ILE A 695 -0.92 -16.55 11.46
N ILE A 696 -0.15 -15.46 11.50
CA ILE A 696 1.21 -15.48 12.03
C ILE A 696 1.17 -15.77 13.54
N GLY A 697 2.06 -16.65 14.01
CA GLY A 697 2.10 -17.09 15.41
C GLY A 697 1.13 -18.24 15.72
N ARG A 698 0.41 -18.75 14.72
CA ARG A 698 -0.44 -19.94 14.82
C ARG A 698 0.28 -21.19 14.32
N SER A 699 -0.42 -22.30 14.27
CA SER A 699 0.09 -23.56 13.72
C SER A 699 -0.71 -24.03 12.50
N LEU A 700 -0.03 -24.71 11.58
CA LEU A 700 -0.60 -25.44 10.47
C LEU A 700 -0.62 -26.93 10.83
N VAL A 701 -1.70 -27.63 10.53
CA VAL A 701 -1.87 -29.06 10.79
C VAL A 701 -2.25 -29.79 9.52
N ILE A 702 -1.60 -30.92 9.24
CA ILE A 702 -2.05 -31.91 8.26
C ILE A 702 -2.79 -33.00 9.03
N HIS A 703 -3.97 -33.40 8.54
CA HIS A 703 -4.78 -34.46 9.13
C HIS A 703 -4.67 -35.74 8.31
N TYR A 704 -4.89 -36.88 8.94
CA TYR A 704 -5.24 -38.13 8.29
C TYR A 704 -6.66 -38.06 7.69
N ARG A 705 -6.99 -39.01 6.80
CA ARG A 705 -8.35 -39.12 6.22
C ARG A 705 -9.48 -39.25 7.25
N ASN A 706 -9.20 -39.83 8.42
CA ASN A 706 -10.16 -39.97 9.51
C ASN A 706 -10.30 -38.70 10.37
N GLY A 707 -9.59 -37.62 10.03
CA GLY A 707 -9.59 -36.35 10.75
C GLY A 707 -8.60 -36.28 11.92
N SER A 708 -7.94 -37.37 12.31
CA SER A 708 -6.90 -37.31 13.35
C SER A 708 -5.69 -36.53 12.84
N ARG A 709 -4.98 -35.87 13.75
CA ARG A 709 -3.86 -34.98 13.38
C ARG A 709 -2.61 -35.81 13.07
N MET A 710 -1.99 -35.54 11.94
CA MET A 710 -0.85 -36.29 11.42
C MET A 710 0.48 -35.61 11.78
N GLN A 711 0.64 -34.39 11.31
CA GLN A 711 1.78 -33.53 11.61
C GLN A 711 1.33 -32.09 11.74
N CYS A 712 2.11 -31.29 12.47
CA CYS A 712 1.87 -29.88 12.67
C CYS A 712 3.17 -29.08 12.64
N THR A 713 3.09 -27.80 12.29
CA THR A 713 4.21 -26.86 12.27
C THR A 713 3.74 -25.46 12.63
N ASN A 714 4.61 -24.62 13.19
CA ASN A 714 4.28 -23.21 13.46
C ASN A 714 4.38 -22.38 12.19
N ILE A 715 3.51 -21.38 12.06
CA ILE A 715 3.58 -20.33 11.04
C ILE A 715 4.29 -19.14 11.66
N THR A 716 5.53 -18.91 11.25
CA THR A 716 6.41 -17.88 11.81
C THR A 716 6.63 -16.77 10.80
N ALA A 717 6.63 -15.51 11.25
CA ALA A 717 7.01 -14.40 10.39
C ALA A 717 8.44 -14.60 9.88
N GLU A 718 8.67 -14.27 8.62
CA GLU A 718 10.02 -14.35 8.05
C GLU A 718 10.89 -13.21 8.57
N ASN A 719 12.17 -13.51 8.78
CA ASN A 719 13.16 -12.50 9.09
C ASN A 719 13.74 -11.96 7.78
N SER A 720 13.75 -10.64 7.61
CA SER A 720 14.65 -10.01 6.64
C SER A 720 16.05 -9.86 7.27
N LEU A 721 17.08 -9.63 6.47
CA LEU A 721 18.48 -9.47 6.94
C LEU A 721 18.61 -8.43 8.06
N ASP A 722 17.73 -7.42 8.09
CA ASP A 722 17.78 -6.32 9.05
C ASP A 722 16.58 -6.31 10.02
N THR A 723 15.89 -7.45 10.19
CA THR A 723 14.77 -7.58 11.14
C THR A 723 15.25 -8.08 12.50
N TYR A 724 14.78 -7.45 13.58
CA TYR A 724 15.13 -7.85 14.94
C TYR A 724 13.90 -8.11 15.80
N TRP A 725 13.88 -9.24 16.51
CA TRP A 725 12.81 -9.56 17.45
C TRP A 725 12.99 -8.85 18.78
N VAL A 726 11.87 -8.37 19.32
CA VAL A 726 11.73 -7.99 20.73
C VAL A 726 10.72 -8.93 21.36
N THR A 727 11.15 -9.62 22.42
CA THR A 727 10.31 -10.49 23.24
C THR A 727 10.32 -9.99 24.68
N ALA A 728 9.16 -9.99 25.29
CA ALA A 728 8.96 -9.65 26.70
C ALA A 728 7.92 -10.59 27.32
N LYS A 729 7.90 -10.69 28.64
CA LYS A 729 6.93 -11.51 29.36
C LYS A 729 6.42 -10.85 30.63
N ALA A 730 5.20 -11.18 31.01
CA ALA A 730 4.64 -10.93 32.32
C ALA A 730 4.37 -12.29 33.00
N VAL A 731 4.96 -12.52 34.17
CA VAL A 731 4.86 -13.80 34.90
C VAL A 731 3.98 -13.61 36.12
N PHE A 732 2.91 -14.39 36.20
CA PHE A 732 1.96 -14.39 37.31
C PHE A 732 2.28 -15.55 38.25
N ASN A 733 2.36 -15.25 39.55
CA ASN A 733 2.64 -16.21 40.61
C ASN A 733 1.58 -16.09 41.73
N GLY A 734 1.40 -17.17 42.48
CA GLY A 734 0.47 -17.22 43.61
C GLY A 734 -0.94 -17.59 43.19
N ASP A 735 -1.88 -16.68 43.41
CA ASP A 735 -3.31 -16.86 43.15
C ASP A 735 -3.68 -16.87 41.66
N MET A 736 -2.80 -16.32 40.84
CA MET A 736 -2.78 -16.47 39.39
C MET A 736 -1.44 -17.05 38.99
N ILE A 737 -1.43 -18.11 38.18
CA ILE A 737 -0.20 -18.79 37.76
C ILE A 737 -0.15 -18.79 36.24
N GLY A 738 0.99 -18.39 35.68
CA GLY A 738 1.25 -18.51 34.24
C GLY A 738 2.04 -17.36 33.68
N THR A 739 2.03 -17.22 32.36
CA THR A 739 2.82 -16.22 31.64
C THR A 739 2.06 -15.66 30.45
N ILE A 740 2.22 -14.35 30.23
CA ILE A 740 1.85 -13.70 28.99
C ILE A 740 3.13 -13.33 28.26
N ILE A 741 3.36 -13.88 27.07
CA ILE A 741 4.53 -13.62 26.22
C ILE A 741 4.11 -12.64 25.12
N LEU A 742 4.91 -11.60 24.92
CA LEU A 742 4.72 -10.59 23.89
C LEU A 742 5.90 -10.65 22.92
N SER A 743 5.62 -10.66 21.62
CA SER A 743 6.65 -10.70 20.58
C SER A 743 6.34 -9.74 19.44
N GLN A 744 7.36 -9.03 18.96
CA GLN A 744 7.26 -8.04 17.87
C GLN A 744 8.54 -8.00 17.04
N GLN A 745 8.42 -7.92 15.72
CA GLN A 745 9.53 -7.59 14.84
C GLN A 745 9.74 -6.07 14.79
N THR A 746 10.99 -5.67 14.86
CA THR A 746 11.44 -4.27 14.77
C THR A 746 12.34 -4.11 13.55
N PHE A 747 12.25 -2.96 12.90
CA PHE A 747 12.94 -2.68 11.64
C PHE A 747 13.94 -1.51 11.79
N PRO A 748 14.94 -1.39 10.90
CA PRO A 748 16.00 -0.39 11.03
C PRO A 748 15.52 1.05 10.96
N ASP A 749 14.39 1.28 10.27
CA ASP A 749 13.71 2.58 10.12
C ASP A 749 12.87 2.97 11.36
N GLY A 750 12.91 2.16 12.43
CA GLY A 750 12.16 2.41 13.67
C GLY A 750 10.69 1.98 13.61
N THR A 751 10.26 1.31 12.55
CA THR A 751 8.92 0.72 12.46
C THR A 751 8.86 -0.65 13.13
N TYR A 752 7.63 -1.13 13.33
CA TYR A 752 7.34 -2.38 14.02
C TYR A 752 6.24 -3.17 13.31
N SER A 753 6.28 -4.50 13.41
CA SER A 753 5.15 -5.38 13.09
C SER A 753 4.05 -5.25 14.15
N ASP A 754 2.93 -5.94 13.95
CA ASP A 754 1.97 -6.15 15.03
C ASP A 754 2.62 -6.94 16.19
N VAL A 755 2.10 -6.74 17.41
CA VAL A 755 2.50 -7.50 18.60
C VAL A 755 1.67 -8.77 18.68
N THR A 756 2.32 -9.91 18.85
CA THR A 756 1.65 -11.17 19.22
C THR A 756 1.65 -11.31 20.74
N LEU A 757 0.49 -11.60 21.33
CA LEU A 757 0.34 -11.89 22.76
C LEU A 757 -0.11 -13.35 22.93
N LEU A 758 0.78 -14.19 23.45
CA LEU A 758 0.47 -15.56 23.85
C LEU A 758 0.15 -15.57 25.35
N VAL A 759 -1.13 -15.77 25.67
CA VAL A 759 -1.66 -15.77 27.04
C VAL A 759 -1.79 -17.21 27.52
N ASP A 760 -1.04 -17.56 28.56
CA ASP A 760 -1.13 -18.86 29.24
C ASP A 760 -1.18 -18.60 30.75
N VAL A 761 -2.34 -18.17 31.24
CA VAL A 761 -2.56 -17.80 32.65
C VAL A 761 -3.80 -18.53 33.17
N GLN A 762 -3.69 -19.05 34.38
CA GLN A 762 -4.75 -19.81 35.03
C GLN A 762 -4.99 -19.30 36.45
N ALA A 763 -6.26 -19.31 36.88
CA ALA A 763 -6.62 -19.05 38.26
C ALA A 763 -6.25 -20.25 39.14
N SER A 764 -5.75 -19.98 40.34
CA SER A 764 -5.55 -21.00 41.36
C SER A 764 -6.91 -21.61 41.75
N LYS A 765 -6.90 -22.83 42.31
CA LYS A 765 -8.14 -23.52 42.75
C LYS A 765 -8.92 -22.73 43.82
N THR A 766 -8.31 -21.74 44.46
CA THR A 766 -8.91 -20.90 45.51
C THR A 766 -9.67 -19.69 44.95
N LEU A 767 -9.40 -19.27 43.70
CA LEU A 767 -10.13 -18.20 43.02
C LEU A 767 -11.16 -18.78 42.05
N ASN A 768 -12.45 -18.59 42.36
CA ASN A 768 -13.55 -19.00 41.49
C ASN A 768 -13.81 -17.98 40.36
N VAL A 769 -12.82 -17.77 39.50
CA VAL A 769 -12.87 -16.81 38.37
C VAL A 769 -12.41 -17.51 37.10
N THR A 770 -13.24 -17.48 36.05
CA THR A 770 -12.94 -18.14 34.77
C THR A 770 -12.53 -17.18 33.66
N LYS A 771 -12.74 -15.87 33.85
CA LYS A 771 -12.39 -14.80 32.91
C LYS A 771 -11.88 -13.58 33.65
N ALA A 772 -10.97 -12.84 33.03
CA ALA A 772 -10.46 -11.59 33.56
C ALA A 772 -10.46 -10.49 32.49
N SER A 773 -10.79 -9.27 32.89
CA SER A 773 -10.40 -8.07 32.16
C SER A 773 -8.91 -7.83 32.40
N TRP A 774 -8.26 -7.18 31.45
CA TRP A 774 -6.82 -7.05 31.40
C TRP A 774 -6.40 -5.71 30.80
N TYR A 775 -5.42 -5.08 31.44
CA TYR A 775 -4.97 -3.73 31.14
C TYR A 775 -3.46 -3.62 31.34
N ILE A 776 -2.82 -2.70 30.61
CA ILE A 776 -1.43 -2.30 30.87
C ILE A 776 -1.45 -0.91 31.49
N THR A 777 -0.77 -0.73 32.63
CA THR A 777 -0.71 0.55 33.35
C THR A 777 0.45 1.43 32.88
N GLU A 778 0.38 2.72 33.17
CA GLU A 778 1.49 3.64 32.92
C GLU A 778 2.74 3.30 33.73
N GLN A 779 2.57 2.98 35.01
CA GLN A 779 3.68 2.73 35.94
C GLN A 779 3.85 1.25 36.27
N ARG A 780 5.01 0.92 36.85
CA ARG A 780 5.29 -0.40 37.43
C ARG A 780 4.63 -0.56 38.79
N SER A 781 4.19 -1.79 39.07
CA SER A 781 3.62 -2.22 40.35
C SER A 781 4.64 -2.93 41.24
N GLY A 782 5.79 -3.37 40.69
CA GLY A 782 6.83 -4.05 41.46
C GLY A 782 6.51 -5.52 41.81
N GLY A 783 5.44 -6.09 41.23
CA GLY A 783 5.24 -7.54 41.15
C GLY A 783 4.77 -8.28 42.42
N LEU A 784 4.22 -7.59 43.42
CA LEU A 784 3.68 -8.22 44.65
C LEU A 784 2.15 -8.06 44.74
N ALA A 785 1.42 -9.14 45.02
CA ALA A 785 -0.06 -9.16 45.10
C ALA A 785 -0.62 -8.24 46.20
N THR A 786 0.04 -8.16 47.36
CA THR A 786 -0.27 -7.19 48.44
C THR A 786 0.10 -5.74 48.10
N GLY A 787 0.61 -5.51 46.89
CA GLY A 787 1.11 -4.24 46.37
C GLY A 787 0.66 -3.93 44.95
N CYS A 788 -0.39 -4.60 44.43
CA CYS A 788 -1.08 -4.17 43.19
C CYS A 788 -1.85 -2.84 43.40
N VAL A 789 -1.31 -1.92 44.20
CA VAL A 789 -1.79 -0.56 44.39
C VAL A 789 -1.42 0.21 43.12
N GLY A 790 -2.41 0.44 42.27
CA GLY A 790 -2.23 1.14 40.99
C GLY A 790 -1.81 2.58 41.21
N ASN A 791 -0.51 2.87 41.06
CA ASN A 791 0.00 4.25 41.07
C ASN A 791 -0.12 4.96 39.71
N GLY A 792 -0.95 4.44 38.78
CA GLY A 792 -1.19 5.09 37.49
C GLY A 792 -2.39 4.50 36.74
N GLY A 793 -2.95 5.30 35.83
CA GLY A 793 -4.06 4.88 34.95
C GLY A 793 -3.62 3.88 33.87
N THR A 794 -4.58 3.49 33.03
CA THR A 794 -4.32 2.74 31.80
C THR A 794 -3.28 3.46 30.95
N PHE A 795 -2.34 2.73 30.37
CA PHE A 795 -1.29 3.32 29.54
C PHE A 795 -1.88 4.05 28.33
N ASN A 796 -1.82 5.39 28.36
CA ASN A 796 -2.49 6.24 27.39
C ASN A 796 -1.56 7.37 26.89
N PRO A 797 -0.45 7.04 26.20
CA PRO A 797 0.54 8.02 25.75
C PRO A 797 0.01 9.02 24.70
N PHE A 798 -1.21 8.77 24.21
CA PHE A 798 -1.83 9.49 23.11
C PHE A 798 -3.05 10.30 23.53
N ASN A 799 -3.38 10.30 24.83
CA ASN A 799 -4.52 11.03 25.39
C ASN A 799 -5.86 10.68 24.71
N MET A 800 -6.08 9.38 24.48
CA MET A 800 -7.34 8.83 23.98
C MET A 800 -8.42 8.84 25.08
N THR A 801 -9.69 8.91 24.69
CA THR A 801 -10.79 8.87 25.66
C THR A 801 -10.93 7.46 26.23
N ALA A 802 -10.81 7.33 27.55
CA ALA A 802 -11.04 6.07 28.26
C ALA A 802 -12.47 5.56 27.99
N GLN A 803 -12.62 4.24 27.79
CA GLN A 803 -13.91 3.59 27.52
C GLN A 803 -14.70 4.21 26.34
N SER A 804 -13.99 4.77 25.36
CA SER A 804 -14.59 5.31 24.14
C SER A 804 -15.43 4.24 23.43
N SER A 805 -16.66 4.59 23.04
CA SER A 805 -17.51 3.71 22.21
C SER A 805 -16.90 3.45 20.82
N SER A 806 -15.99 4.31 20.38
CA SER A 806 -15.22 4.14 19.14
C SER A 806 -14.00 3.24 19.31
N CYS A 807 -13.64 2.83 20.54
CA CYS A 807 -12.55 1.88 20.76
C CYS A 807 -13.02 0.45 20.46
N SER A 808 -12.33 -0.21 19.53
CA SER A 808 -12.57 -1.61 19.21
C SER A 808 -11.34 -2.24 18.57
N GLN A 809 -11.40 -3.55 18.32
CA GLN A 809 -10.39 -4.27 17.54
C GLN A 809 -10.22 -3.73 16.11
N LEU A 810 -11.28 -3.16 15.52
CA LEU A 810 -11.29 -2.59 14.16
C LEU A 810 -10.76 -1.16 14.14
N THR A 811 -10.89 -0.44 15.25
CA THR A 811 -10.52 0.97 15.44
C THR A 811 -9.55 1.13 16.62
N PRO A 812 -8.42 0.40 16.64
CA PRO A 812 -7.54 0.35 17.81
C PRO A 812 -6.84 1.67 18.11
N LEU A 813 -6.76 2.60 17.15
CA LEU A 813 -6.22 3.94 17.35
C LEU A 813 -7.14 4.85 18.18
N ALA A 814 -8.42 4.50 18.33
CA ALA A 814 -9.35 5.18 19.23
C ALA A 814 -9.30 4.63 20.67
N CYS A 815 -8.42 3.66 20.93
CA CYS A 815 -8.25 3.02 22.23
C CYS A 815 -7.02 3.56 22.97
N GLU A 816 -7.10 3.59 24.30
CA GLU A 816 -5.91 3.66 25.13
C GLU A 816 -4.99 2.48 24.80
N VAL A 817 -3.68 2.71 24.69
CA VAL A 817 -2.73 1.66 24.28
C VAL A 817 -2.81 0.46 25.22
N GLY A 818 -2.96 0.72 26.52
CA GLY A 818 -3.08 -0.28 27.57
C GLY A 818 -4.46 -0.91 27.73
N ASP A 819 -5.51 -0.45 27.04
CA ASP A 819 -6.84 -1.05 27.15
C ASP A 819 -6.96 -2.28 26.23
N LEU A 820 -6.51 -3.43 26.73
CA LEU A 820 -6.56 -4.68 25.99
C LEU A 820 -7.95 -5.31 26.01
N THR A 821 -8.76 -5.01 27.03
CA THR A 821 -10.11 -5.57 27.17
C THR A 821 -11.05 -5.00 26.13
N SER A 822 -11.07 -3.69 25.92
CA SER A 822 -11.92 -3.08 24.88
C SER A 822 -11.46 -3.45 23.48
N LYS A 823 -10.15 -3.68 23.28
CA LYS A 823 -9.60 -4.12 21.99
C LYS A 823 -9.87 -5.60 21.68
N HIS A 824 -9.69 -6.50 22.65
CA HIS A 824 -9.61 -7.95 22.41
C HIS A 824 -10.61 -8.79 23.20
N GLY A 825 -11.41 -8.15 24.05
CA GLY A 825 -12.28 -8.81 25.03
C GLY A 825 -11.52 -9.32 26.26
N SER A 826 -12.26 -9.87 27.22
CA SER A 826 -11.70 -10.52 28.41
C SER A 826 -10.96 -11.81 28.04
N ILE A 827 -9.87 -12.10 28.77
CA ILE A 827 -9.15 -13.37 28.65
C ILE A 827 -9.86 -14.48 29.43
N SER A 828 -9.72 -15.71 28.97
CA SER A 828 -10.07 -16.92 29.70
C SER A 828 -8.92 -17.33 30.61
N LEU A 829 -9.25 -17.75 31.83
CA LEU A 829 -8.28 -18.23 32.83
C LEU A 829 -8.24 -19.77 32.89
N THR A 830 -8.80 -20.44 31.88
CA THR A 830 -8.91 -21.91 31.83
C THR A 830 -8.21 -22.51 30.62
N GLN A 831 -7.80 -21.69 29.65
CA GLN A 831 -7.18 -22.15 28.41
C GLN A 831 -6.19 -21.12 27.87
N ARG A 832 -5.24 -21.59 27.06
CA ARG A 832 -4.29 -20.75 26.34
C ARG A 832 -5.00 -19.95 25.23
N GLN A 833 -4.52 -18.75 24.97
CA GLN A 833 -5.07 -17.85 23.96
C GLN A 833 -3.98 -17.10 23.21
N LEU A 834 -4.27 -16.72 21.97
CA LEU A 834 -3.38 -15.94 21.12
C LEU A 834 -4.11 -14.71 20.58
N TYR A 835 -3.51 -13.54 20.77
CA TYR A 835 -4.01 -12.25 20.28
C TYR A 835 -2.96 -11.52 19.44
N THR A 836 -3.43 -10.65 18.55
CA THR A 836 -2.57 -9.77 17.75
C THR A 836 -3.01 -8.32 17.93
N ASP A 837 -2.10 -7.46 18.40
CA ASP A 837 -2.34 -6.03 18.62
C ASP A 837 -1.53 -5.18 17.64
N SER A 838 -2.21 -4.36 16.83
CA SER A 838 -1.58 -3.53 15.79
C SER A 838 -1.17 -2.12 16.25
N GLN A 839 -1.43 -1.76 17.52
CA GLN A 839 -1.14 -0.44 18.07
C GLN A 839 0.08 -0.47 19.01
N MET A 840 0.18 -1.54 19.80
CA MET A 840 1.19 -1.74 20.84
C MET A 840 2.62 -1.75 20.29
N GLN A 841 3.57 -1.31 21.11
CA GLN A 841 5.00 -1.34 20.81
C GLN A 841 5.76 -2.00 21.95
N LEU A 842 6.75 -2.84 21.62
CA LEU A 842 7.68 -3.45 22.58
C LEU A 842 9.04 -2.73 22.61
N ALA A 843 9.27 -1.82 21.67
CA ALA A 843 10.46 -0.97 21.56
C ALA A 843 10.07 0.48 21.26
N GLY A 844 11.04 1.38 21.27
CA GLY A 844 10.82 2.81 21.08
C GLY A 844 10.24 3.52 22.32
N ASP A 845 9.84 4.78 22.13
CA ASP A 845 9.42 5.65 23.24
C ASP A 845 8.06 5.26 23.84
N PHE A 846 7.21 4.60 23.06
CA PHE A 846 5.88 4.15 23.50
C PHE A 846 5.85 2.67 23.90
N THR A 847 7.00 2.09 24.24
CA THR A 847 7.08 0.69 24.64
C THR A 847 6.23 0.39 25.88
N VAL A 848 5.56 -0.77 25.88
CA VAL A 848 4.89 -1.35 27.05
C VAL A 848 5.84 -2.19 27.92
N VAL A 849 7.04 -2.50 27.43
CA VAL A 849 8.07 -3.15 28.25
C VAL A 849 8.42 -2.21 29.40
N HIS A 850 8.63 -2.78 30.58
CA HIS A 850 8.87 -2.04 31.81
C HIS A 850 7.62 -1.35 32.40
N ARG A 851 6.41 -1.75 31.99
CA ARG A 851 5.12 -1.40 32.62
C ARG A 851 4.48 -2.64 33.26
N SER A 852 3.33 -2.51 33.93
CA SER A 852 2.62 -3.67 34.51
C SER A 852 1.38 -4.05 33.71
N LEU A 853 1.13 -5.35 33.62
CA LEU A 853 -0.14 -5.93 33.20
C LEU A 853 -0.96 -6.25 34.45
N ILE A 854 -2.21 -5.78 34.47
CA ILE A 854 -3.17 -6.01 35.55
C ILE A 854 -4.31 -6.89 35.04
N LEU A 855 -4.70 -7.87 35.85
CA LEU A 855 -5.87 -8.71 35.65
C LEU A 855 -6.94 -8.33 36.67
N MET A 856 -8.18 -8.18 36.21
CA MET A 856 -9.32 -7.75 37.02
C MET A 856 -10.50 -8.72 36.89
N ALA A 857 -11.20 -8.95 38.01
CA ALA A 857 -12.49 -9.61 38.07
C ALA A 857 -13.53 -8.59 38.55
N GLY A 858 -14.42 -8.15 37.65
CA GLY A 858 -15.26 -6.98 37.93
C GLY A 858 -14.40 -5.74 38.15
N ASN A 859 -14.53 -5.10 39.31
CA ASN A 859 -13.72 -3.93 39.69
C ASN A 859 -12.49 -4.30 40.54
N ASP A 860 -12.33 -5.56 40.92
CA ASP A 860 -11.27 -6.01 41.81
C ASP A 860 -10.04 -6.45 41.01
N THR A 861 -8.88 -5.90 41.35
CA THR A 861 -7.59 -6.38 40.84
C THR A 861 -7.27 -7.74 41.46
N ILE A 862 -7.22 -8.78 40.63
CA ILE A 862 -6.95 -10.16 41.07
C ILE A 862 -5.48 -10.55 40.92
N ALA A 863 -4.75 -9.92 40.00
CA ALA A 863 -3.30 -10.08 39.88
C ALA A 863 -2.65 -8.96 39.07
N CYS A 864 -1.35 -8.76 39.27
CA CYS A 864 -0.54 -7.85 38.48
C CYS A 864 0.85 -8.45 38.24
N SER A 865 1.49 -8.09 37.13
CA SER A 865 2.86 -8.50 36.83
C SER A 865 3.55 -7.49 35.93
N ASP A 866 4.83 -7.22 36.18
CA ASP A 866 5.63 -6.35 35.32
C ASP A 866 5.98 -7.07 34.00
N ILE A 867 5.85 -6.34 32.90
CA ILE A 867 6.31 -6.78 31.58
C ILE A 867 7.83 -6.58 31.54
N ILE A 868 8.57 -7.68 31.65
CA ILE A 868 10.03 -7.71 31.66
C ILE A 868 10.57 -8.15 30.28
N PRO A 869 11.66 -7.55 29.79
CA PRO A 869 12.28 -7.97 28.53
C PRO A 869 12.88 -9.38 28.68
N GLU A 870 12.68 -10.23 27.67
CA GLU A 870 13.49 -11.43 27.47
C GLU A 870 14.68 -11.17 26.54
N CYS A 871 14.57 -10.14 25.70
CA CYS A 871 15.69 -9.64 24.90
C CYS A 871 16.80 -9.01 25.77
N PRO A 872 18.03 -8.90 25.22
CA PRO A 872 19.14 -8.31 25.93
C PRO A 872 18.80 -6.90 26.44
N SER A 873 18.97 -6.70 27.74
CA SER A 873 18.72 -5.43 28.41
C SER A 873 19.76 -5.21 29.49
N ALA A 874 20.05 -3.95 29.79
CA ALA A 874 21.02 -3.59 30.80
C ALA A 874 20.66 -2.26 31.47
N GLN A 875 21.19 -2.08 32.67
CA GLN A 875 21.13 -0.83 33.40
C GLN A 875 22.48 -0.12 33.31
N GLN A 876 22.46 1.14 32.88
CA GLN A 876 23.62 2.03 32.84
C GLN A 876 23.53 2.99 34.01
N ILE A 877 24.51 2.97 34.93
CA ILE A 877 24.58 3.90 36.06
C ILE A 877 25.76 4.84 35.84
N PHE A 878 25.54 6.14 35.94
CA PHE A 878 26.54 7.16 35.60
C PHE A 878 26.35 8.44 36.43
N PRO A 879 27.35 9.33 36.50
CA PRO A 879 27.22 10.61 37.18
C PRO A 879 26.06 11.44 36.63
N ASN A 880 25.49 12.31 37.46
CA ASN A 880 24.47 13.24 36.96
C ASN A 880 25.02 14.08 35.81
N VAL A 881 24.25 14.16 34.73
CA VAL A 881 24.53 15.05 33.59
C VAL A 881 23.55 16.23 33.63
N THR A 882 24.03 17.40 33.24
CA THR A 882 23.22 18.63 33.18
C THR A 882 22.08 18.53 32.16
N SER A 883 22.30 17.80 31.07
CA SER A 883 21.28 17.46 30.07
C SER A 883 21.44 16.02 29.58
N PHE A 884 20.36 15.26 29.71
CA PHE A 884 20.25 13.91 29.17
C PHE A 884 19.58 13.98 27.80
N SER A 885 20.23 13.41 26.78
CA SER A 885 19.64 13.21 25.46
C SER A 885 19.47 11.72 25.25
N ARG A 886 18.23 11.29 25.00
CA ARG A 886 17.88 9.90 24.66
C ARG A 886 18.59 9.49 23.39
N TYR A 887 18.67 10.38 22.40
CA TYR A 887 19.38 10.11 21.16
C TYR A 887 20.89 9.91 21.38
N ASP A 888 21.58 10.83 22.07
CA ASP A 888 23.02 10.70 22.35
C ASP A 888 23.33 9.42 23.15
N PHE A 889 22.49 9.10 24.14
CA PHE A 889 22.61 7.86 24.92
C PHE A 889 22.48 6.62 24.03
N ARG A 890 21.40 6.52 23.24
CA ARG A 890 21.14 5.39 22.34
C ARG A 890 22.27 5.23 21.31
N ARG A 891 22.73 6.35 20.72
CA ARG A 891 23.84 6.36 19.77
C ARG A 891 25.11 5.78 20.37
N ARG A 892 25.48 6.22 21.59
CA ARG A 892 26.69 5.72 22.27
C ARG A 892 26.61 4.24 22.64
N VAL A 893 25.44 3.78 23.11
CA VAL A 893 25.21 2.34 23.33
C VAL A 893 25.38 1.57 22.01
N ALA A 894 24.78 2.08 20.93
CA ALA A 894 24.89 1.48 19.60
C ALA A 894 26.35 1.44 19.10
N ASP A 895 27.13 2.50 19.30
CA ASP A 895 28.56 2.59 18.95
C ASP A 895 29.42 1.59 19.74
N VAL A 896 29.08 1.31 21.00
CA VAL A 896 29.75 0.27 21.81
C VAL A 896 29.42 -1.11 21.27
N LEU A 897 28.15 -1.36 20.98
CA LEU A 897 27.64 -2.66 20.56
C LEU A 897 27.88 -2.96 19.08
N ASP A 898 28.25 -1.96 18.28
CA ASP A 898 28.39 -2.04 16.82
C ASP A 898 27.07 -2.45 16.16
N ILE A 899 26.01 -1.70 16.47
CA ILE A 899 24.65 -1.94 16.00
C ILE A 899 24.00 -0.62 15.56
N THR A 900 22.81 -0.68 14.94
CA THR A 900 22.04 0.53 14.60
C THR A 900 21.36 1.14 15.83
N VAL A 901 21.24 2.47 15.86
CA VAL A 901 20.58 3.22 16.96
C VAL A 901 19.12 2.81 17.16
N SER A 902 18.43 2.39 16.08
CA SER A 902 17.04 1.92 16.12
C SER A 902 16.84 0.66 16.98
N ARG A 903 17.88 -0.15 17.19
CA ARG A 903 17.80 -1.33 18.06
C ARG A 903 17.83 -0.98 19.55
N VAL A 904 18.35 0.17 19.93
CA VAL A 904 18.44 0.55 21.35
C VAL A 904 17.19 1.32 21.74
N SER A 905 16.46 0.84 22.76
CA SER A 905 15.29 1.54 23.31
C SER A 905 15.50 1.84 24.80
N VAL A 906 15.26 3.09 25.19
CA VAL A 906 15.32 3.51 26.60
C VAL A 906 13.97 3.25 27.26
N LEU A 907 13.97 2.46 28.34
CA LEU A 907 12.74 2.00 28.98
C LEU A 907 12.02 3.10 29.80
N PRO A 908 10.70 3.00 30.01
CA PRO A 908 9.94 3.90 30.87
C PRO A 908 10.50 3.99 32.30
N GLY A 909 10.54 5.19 32.87
CA GLY A 909 11.10 5.44 34.21
C GLY A 909 12.61 5.19 34.32
N ALA A 910 13.30 5.00 33.19
CA ALA A 910 14.72 4.62 33.18
C ALA A 910 15.62 5.70 33.75
N LEU A 911 15.43 6.98 33.38
CA LEU A 911 16.23 8.07 33.94
C LEU A 911 15.73 8.40 35.34
N SER A 912 16.37 7.82 36.34
CA SER A 912 16.05 8.08 37.75
C SER A 912 17.31 8.39 38.54
N PRO A 913 17.25 9.32 39.52
CA PRO A 913 18.37 9.55 40.42
C PRO A 913 18.63 8.30 41.26
N MET A 914 19.90 7.99 41.49
CA MET A 914 20.31 6.96 42.45
C MET A 914 20.19 7.50 43.88
N PRO A 915 20.02 6.61 44.88
CA PRO A 915 20.12 6.99 46.29
C PRO A 915 21.42 7.77 46.57
N GLY A 916 21.30 8.96 47.20
CA GLY A 916 22.42 9.88 47.43
C GLY A 916 22.61 10.97 46.37
N GLY A 917 21.83 10.96 45.27
CA GLY A 917 21.65 12.10 44.37
C GLY A 917 22.82 12.48 43.46
N LYS A 918 23.97 11.80 43.56
CA LYS A 918 25.18 12.08 42.74
C LYS A 918 25.24 11.33 41.41
N CYS A 919 24.54 10.21 41.34
CA CYS A 919 24.48 9.35 40.17
C CYS A 919 23.03 9.22 39.73
N GLN A 920 22.84 8.83 38.48
CA GLN A 920 21.56 8.47 37.91
C GLN A 920 21.73 7.17 37.12
N GLN A 921 20.60 6.50 36.88
CA GLN A 921 20.56 5.27 36.11
C GLN A 921 19.72 5.45 34.86
N VAL A 922 19.93 4.59 33.86
CA VAL A 922 19.10 4.40 32.66
C VAL A 922 19.03 2.93 32.34
N THR A 923 17.84 2.34 32.35
CA THR A 923 17.60 0.99 31.82
C THR A 923 17.27 1.05 30.33
N PHE A 924 17.91 0.20 29.53
CA PHE A 924 17.66 0.10 28.10
C PHE A 924 17.52 -1.37 27.67
N LEU A 925 16.77 -1.59 26.60
CA LEU A 925 16.72 -2.85 25.88
C LEU A 925 17.37 -2.71 24.51
N VAL A 926 17.84 -3.83 23.98
CA VAL A 926 18.37 -3.95 22.63
C VAL A 926 17.53 -4.97 21.87
N SER A 927 16.94 -4.56 20.74
CA SER A 927 16.21 -5.45 19.85
C SER A 927 17.15 -6.48 19.22
N GLY A 928 16.72 -7.74 19.18
CA GLY A 928 17.51 -8.86 18.67
C GLY A 928 18.69 -9.25 19.56
N GLU A 929 19.46 -10.21 19.11
CA GLU A 929 20.57 -10.74 19.90
C GLU A 929 21.79 -9.80 19.90
N VAL A 930 22.49 -9.78 21.04
CA VAL A 930 23.82 -9.17 21.18
C VAL A 930 24.69 -10.05 22.06
N ASN A 931 26.00 -10.03 21.83
CA ASN A 931 26.96 -10.72 22.68
C ASN A 931 26.89 -10.17 24.12
N GLN A 932 26.72 -11.07 25.10
CA GLN A 932 26.52 -10.71 26.50
C GLN A 932 27.74 -10.00 27.12
N GLU A 933 28.97 -10.38 26.75
CA GLU A 933 30.19 -9.70 27.22
C GLU A 933 30.27 -8.29 26.66
N LYS A 934 29.93 -8.12 25.37
CA LYS A 934 29.87 -6.80 24.73
C LYS A 934 28.79 -5.92 25.37
N LEU A 935 27.62 -6.47 25.69
CA LEU A 935 26.58 -5.77 26.45
C LEU A 935 27.06 -5.37 27.85
N ALA A 936 27.71 -6.28 28.58
CA ALA A 936 28.28 -6.00 29.89
C ALA A 936 29.39 -4.94 29.83
N SER A 937 30.11 -4.83 28.71
CA SER A 937 31.18 -3.83 28.49
C SER A 937 30.66 -2.40 28.34
N VAL A 938 29.39 -2.21 27.96
CA VAL A 938 28.76 -0.88 27.79
C VAL A 938 28.99 -0.02 29.03
N LYS A 939 28.84 -0.59 30.22
CA LYS A 939 28.97 0.14 31.49
C LYS A 939 30.28 0.88 31.66
N ALA A 940 31.39 0.27 31.23
CA ALA A 940 32.74 0.78 31.46
C ALA A 940 33.40 1.38 30.21
N SER A 941 32.77 1.26 29.04
CA SER A 941 33.33 1.68 27.76
C SER A 941 33.56 3.19 27.68
N GLU A 942 34.70 3.59 27.11
CA GLU A 942 35.04 5.00 26.89
C GLU A 942 34.10 5.69 25.88
N LYS A 943 33.56 4.92 24.92
CA LYS A 943 32.59 5.45 23.93
C LYS A 943 31.32 5.99 24.58
N MET A 944 30.97 5.53 25.78
CA MET A 944 29.83 6.06 26.55
C MET A 944 30.05 7.50 27.03
N GLY A 945 31.28 8.02 27.05
CA GLY A 945 31.57 9.41 27.38
C GLY A 945 30.97 9.82 28.73
N LYS A 946 30.12 10.86 28.73
CA LYS A 946 29.41 11.36 29.92
C LYS A 946 28.45 10.35 30.57
N TYR A 947 28.09 9.29 29.86
CA TYR A 947 27.23 8.21 30.37
C TYR A 947 28.00 7.00 30.88
N ARG A 948 29.34 7.07 30.91
CA ARG A 948 30.20 5.99 31.41
C ARG A 948 30.04 5.84 32.93
N GLN A 949 30.03 4.60 33.42
CA GLN A 949 29.99 4.32 34.85
C GLN A 949 31.34 4.69 35.50
N THR A 950 31.27 5.43 36.60
CA THR A 950 32.44 5.82 37.41
C THR A 950 32.48 5.05 38.72
N ASN A 951 33.65 5.00 39.37
CA ASN A 951 33.82 4.34 40.67
C ASN A 951 32.90 4.91 41.77
N GLU A 952 32.55 6.21 41.70
CA GLU A 952 31.58 6.82 42.61
C GLU A 952 30.18 6.20 42.45
N CYS A 953 29.80 5.94 41.20
CA CYS A 953 28.53 5.28 40.85
C CYS A 953 28.58 3.74 40.92
N VAL A 954 29.67 3.15 41.43
CA VAL A 954 29.78 1.73 41.77
C VAL A 954 29.50 1.52 43.27
N LYS A 955 29.99 2.40 44.14
CA LYS A 955 29.93 2.24 45.61
C LYS A 955 28.54 2.49 46.22
N GLY A 956 27.67 3.25 45.55
CA GLY A 956 26.30 3.51 46.03
C GLY A 956 25.32 2.33 45.92
N GLY A 957 25.66 1.28 45.16
CA GLY A 957 24.78 0.13 44.93
C GLY A 957 24.83 -0.97 46.00
N VAL A 958 25.81 -0.94 46.91
CA VAL A 958 26.11 -2.06 47.83
C VAL A 958 25.23 -2.05 49.09
N LEU A 959 24.44 -1.00 49.34
CA LEU A 959 23.62 -0.86 50.55
C LEU A 959 22.12 -1.20 50.39
N SER A 960 21.64 -1.63 49.21
CA SER A 960 20.23 -2.04 49.02
C SER A 960 20.00 -3.54 48.73
N LEU A 961 21.06 -4.35 48.68
CA LEU A 961 20.99 -5.78 48.37
C LEU A 961 20.53 -6.69 49.53
N LEU A 962 20.01 -6.14 50.63
CA LEU A 962 19.55 -6.93 51.79
C LEU A 962 18.03 -7.08 51.92
N ASN A 963 17.23 -6.80 50.89
CA ASN A 963 15.78 -7.06 50.92
C ASN A 963 15.17 -7.62 49.62
N HIS A 964 15.95 -8.35 48.82
CA HIS A 964 15.39 -9.20 47.75
C HIS A 964 15.94 -10.63 47.88
N SER A 965 15.07 -11.52 48.35
CA SER A 965 15.29 -12.95 48.51
C SER A 965 15.54 -13.61 47.15
N TRP A 966 16.79 -13.58 46.69
CA TRP A 966 17.33 -14.58 45.79
C TRP A 966 17.92 -15.68 46.65
N THR A 967 17.16 -16.75 46.89
CA THR A 967 17.73 -17.99 47.43
C THR A 967 17.47 -19.15 46.47
N VAL A 968 18.57 -19.55 45.82
CA VAL A 968 19.02 -20.92 45.56
C VAL A 968 18.12 -21.84 44.73
N GLN A 969 18.50 -22.04 43.47
CA GLN A 969 18.60 -23.37 42.88
C GLN A 969 19.91 -23.51 42.10
N ILE A 970 20.96 -23.93 42.80
CA ILE A 970 22.11 -24.62 42.21
C ILE A 970 22.09 -26.02 42.84
N PHE A 971 21.68 -27.01 42.06
CA PHE A 971 22.09 -28.41 42.24
C PHE A 971 22.25 -29.02 40.86
N SER A 972 23.46 -28.94 40.32
CA SER A 972 23.91 -29.74 39.18
C SER A 972 24.37 -31.09 39.71
N LEU A 973 23.77 -32.16 39.19
CA LEU A 973 24.23 -33.54 39.36
C LEU A 973 25.70 -33.67 38.94
N ALA A 974 26.51 -34.24 39.84
CA ALA A 974 27.82 -34.81 39.53
C ALA A 974 27.81 -36.29 39.97
N ALA A 975 27.57 -37.18 39.01
CA ALA A 975 27.85 -38.63 38.98
C ALA A 975 27.21 -39.11 37.66
N VAL A 976 27.86 -39.66 36.64
CA VAL A 976 28.92 -40.68 36.63
C VAL A 976 29.69 -40.52 35.30
N CYS A 977 30.98 -40.25 35.37
CA CYS A 977 31.93 -40.55 34.30
C CYS A 977 32.96 -41.49 34.90
N LEU A 978 32.85 -42.79 34.61
CA LEU A 978 33.95 -43.78 34.56
C LEU A 978 33.40 -45.12 34.05
N LEU A 979 34.17 -45.76 33.16
CA LEU A 979 33.98 -47.06 32.48
C LEU A 979 33.14 -46.94 31.18
N GLN A 980 33.61 -47.21 29.95
CA GLN A 980 34.78 -47.96 29.44
C GLN A 980 35.12 -47.50 28.01
N ARG A 981 36.41 -47.55 27.64
CA ARG A 981 36.89 -47.53 26.24
C ARG A 981 36.91 -48.96 25.65
N GLY A 982 36.15 -49.14 24.57
CA GLY A 982 36.59 -49.74 23.28
C GLY A 982 36.52 -51.27 23.06
N PRO A 983 36.76 -51.78 21.83
CA PRO A 983 36.58 -51.17 20.50
C PRO A 983 35.81 -52.08 19.48
N LEU A 984 35.00 -51.48 18.60
CA LEU A 984 34.83 -51.75 17.15
C LEU A 984 33.64 -50.94 16.61
#